data_AF-A0A644VYA3-F1
#
_entry.id   AF-A0A644VYA3-F1
#
_cell.length_a   1.000
_cell.length_b   1.000
_cell.length_c   1.000
_cell.angle_alpha   90.00
_cell.angle_beta   90.00
_cell.angle_gamma   90.00
#
_symmetry.space_group_name_H-M   'P 1'
#
loop_
_entity.id
_entity.type
_entity.pdbx_description
1 polymer ?
#
loop_
_entity_poly.entity_id
_entity_poly.type
_entity_poly.pdbx_seq_one_letter_code
_entity_poly.pdbx_strand_id
1 'polypeptide(L)'
;MTKEEIKRDFLAYVDDDSDVLFESNGDVMYFKNGTEHICRITTNTDGNTIVEFQEEKFPYRTFISKHLANLDLFARKIIEKRKGLEEFVDSPAILQNGHKSINGTALTLLQKECDEFLEFGSKINFITADAGHGKSVLLKQFQAIQAERYIKGESKYLFWHVDLQGRDLVRLGEAIMFDLGELRFPGLYYPSIINLIQKRFMILAIDGFDELAAEIGGTKAVSSLSNFVNEMAGQGTLIAASRRTFFDTHDYIKRTSLLKNKVPYDINFNELKLQNWTKKEVIAYFTNLAFDNPEQIYDAILSEVHDENHPVLTRPFLLAKLATAIDGDVKQVAEFFSCKCNENESVSYIVESFTKREVEKWKGVDNKTGEPYLSFEQHIQLLSTIAKEMWDAKKDSITIEEIEIYTVLLFDEWNIEDELRKIIIRIVGSHAFLPPVNDTKMDARKFEHEEFKHYFLARALADLFNNSVRTDNYTELKRFLYIEQLPDSVAMYCFNYVDDLNDNIQKILGYFKAMLDAEWKPTYLQLNIGTLLPFMIDKIDFKSPICFDSRVNYSSLIFENKKLSNITFENGTFINISLRDTILDNVQFKNCDFNEIRIETASRVVFRNVSIVDSNVSSIVLLKDGEVVEVAYSPTRITALLTANNIKLEESNEIIEPTEVLTEQSEFKKALTKFILKFNKMTIQYEKNILNEKYLGSNTDLIISEIVPMCIEYKVIEVIETKQSRQMATTAWRLSVDMEELFKYDGIDEKHPLTKFWRSVNER
;
A
#
# COMPACT_ATOMS: atom_id res chain seq x y z
N MET A 1 28.87 -0.40 27.24
CA MET A 1 28.72 0.78 26.35
C MET A 1 30.09 1.39 26.15
N THR A 2 30.50 1.68 24.93
CA THR A 2 31.83 2.27 24.66
C THR A 2 31.78 3.79 24.74
N LYS A 3 32.91 4.45 24.98
CA LYS A 3 33.01 5.92 24.96
C LYS A 3 32.60 6.51 23.61
N GLU A 4 32.86 5.79 22.52
CA GLU A 4 32.50 6.17 21.15
C GLU A 4 30.99 6.08 20.88
N GLU A 5 30.30 5.10 21.47
CA GLU A 5 28.83 5.03 21.42
C GLU A 5 28.20 6.21 22.15
N ILE A 6 28.72 6.55 23.33
CA ILE A 6 28.23 7.68 24.13
C ILE A 6 28.47 9.00 23.39
N LYS A 7 29.66 9.18 22.80
CA LYS A 7 29.95 10.38 21.98
C LYS A 7 28.98 10.53 20.82
N ARG A 8 28.71 9.45 20.08
CA ARG A 8 27.74 9.46 18.98
C ARG A 8 26.33 9.81 19.43
N ASP A 9 25.91 9.32 20.60
CA ASP A 9 24.60 9.67 21.15
C ASP A 9 24.51 11.17 21.42
N PHE A 10 25.49 11.80 22.07
CA PHE A 10 25.46 13.24 22.35
C PHE A 10 25.50 14.09 21.07
N LEU A 11 26.35 13.75 20.11
CA LEU A 11 26.44 14.44 18.82
C LEU A 11 25.10 14.47 18.07
N ALA A 12 24.22 13.50 18.32
CA ALA A 12 22.91 13.48 17.68
C ALA A 12 21.94 14.55 18.23
N TYR A 13 22.17 15.16 19.39
CA TYR A 13 21.21 16.08 20.06
C TYR A 13 21.73 17.50 20.28
N VAL A 14 22.99 17.76 19.96
CA VAL A 14 23.64 19.07 20.15
C VAL A 14 23.43 19.98 18.94
N ASP A 15 23.67 21.28 19.13
CA ASP A 15 23.45 22.28 18.08
C ASP A 15 24.55 22.22 17.00
N ASP A 16 25.81 21.94 17.38
CA ASP A 16 26.95 21.72 16.49
C ASP A 16 27.86 20.55 16.95
N ASP A 17 28.58 19.90 16.04
CA ASP A 17 29.51 18.81 16.37
C ASP A 17 30.67 19.27 17.29
N SER A 18 31.06 20.55 17.19
CA SER A 18 32.09 21.18 18.02
C SER A 18 31.62 21.51 19.43
N ASP A 19 30.31 21.44 19.68
CA ASP A 19 29.70 21.83 20.95
C ASP A 19 29.79 20.76 22.04
N VAL A 20 30.45 19.61 21.81
CA VAL A 20 30.57 18.53 22.79
C VAL A 20 32.02 18.26 23.17
N LEU A 21 32.32 18.39 24.45
CA LEU A 21 33.64 18.12 25.02
C LEU A 21 33.58 16.99 26.06
N PHE A 22 34.36 15.93 25.82
CA PHE A 22 34.50 14.79 26.72
C PHE A 22 35.83 14.85 27.46
N GLU A 23 35.80 15.06 28.77
CA GLU A 23 37.00 15.05 29.59
C GLU A 23 37.43 13.63 29.99
N SER A 24 38.68 13.49 30.45
CA SER A 24 39.24 12.21 30.88
C SER A 24 38.68 11.73 32.23
N ASN A 25 38.12 12.63 33.03
CA ASN A 25 37.51 12.33 34.33
C ASN A 25 36.05 11.85 34.25
N GLY A 26 35.48 11.78 33.04
CA GLY A 26 34.08 11.40 32.80
C GLY A 26 33.10 12.59 32.70
N ASP A 27 33.57 13.83 32.84
CA ASP A 27 32.74 15.02 32.62
C ASP A 27 32.50 15.23 31.13
N VAL A 28 31.26 15.62 30.81
CA VAL A 28 30.78 15.92 29.45
C VAL A 28 30.11 17.28 29.47
N MET A 29 30.67 18.21 28.71
CA MET A 29 30.12 19.53 28.49
C MET A 29 29.50 19.58 27.10
N TYR A 30 28.27 20.11 27.00
CA TYR A 30 27.56 20.17 25.72
C TYR A 30 26.63 21.37 25.61
N PHE A 31 26.50 21.95 24.40
CA PHE A 31 25.47 22.97 24.11
C PHE A 31 24.24 22.35 23.44
N LYS A 32 23.07 22.80 23.88
CA LYS A 32 21.80 22.42 23.28
C LYS A 32 20.79 23.54 23.45
N ASN A 33 20.03 23.85 22.39
CA ASN A 33 19.06 24.94 22.36
C ASN A 33 19.69 26.29 22.81
N GLY A 34 20.97 26.51 22.50
CA GLY A 34 21.72 27.69 22.90
C GLY A 34 22.08 27.78 24.39
N THR A 35 21.90 26.70 25.17
CA THR A 35 22.29 26.63 26.59
C THR A 35 23.39 25.60 26.84
N GLU A 36 24.36 25.96 27.68
CA GLU A 36 25.44 25.08 28.13
C GLU A 36 24.95 24.13 29.22
N HIS A 37 25.34 22.86 29.11
CA HIS A 37 25.03 21.81 30.06
C HIS A 37 26.27 21.01 30.41
N ILE A 38 26.35 20.56 31.67
CA ILE A 38 27.44 19.71 32.16
C ILE A 38 26.82 18.50 32.85
N CYS A 39 27.30 17.31 32.49
CA CYS A 39 26.97 16.07 33.19
C CYS A 39 28.24 15.23 33.40
N ARG A 40 28.18 14.31 34.37
CA ARG A 40 29.26 13.34 34.61
C ARG A 40 28.75 11.94 34.31
N ILE A 41 29.49 11.21 33.48
CA ILE A 41 29.14 9.84 33.08
C ILE A 41 30.08 8.87 33.78
N THR A 42 29.49 7.92 34.50
CA THR A 42 30.23 6.85 35.17
C THR A 42 29.65 5.49 34.80
N THR A 43 30.51 4.51 34.55
CA THR A 43 30.11 3.12 34.33
C THR A 43 30.54 2.30 35.55
N ASN A 44 29.59 1.64 36.22
CA ASN A 44 29.89 0.84 37.39
C ASN A 44 30.53 -0.51 37.00
N THR A 45 30.98 -1.28 38.00
CA THR A 45 31.58 -2.62 37.81
C THR A 45 30.63 -3.64 37.17
N ASP A 46 29.32 -3.41 37.28
CA ASP A 46 28.29 -4.27 36.68
C ASP A 46 27.98 -3.87 35.22
N GLY A 47 28.68 -2.88 34.66
CA GLY A 47 28.49 -2.38 33.30
C GLY A 47 27.34 -1.38 33.12
N ASN A 48 26.64 -1.02 34.19
CA ASN A 48 25.58 -0.01 34.16
C ASN A 48 26.18 1.39 34.06
N THR A 49 25.73 2.15 33.07
CA THR A 49 26.15 3.55 32.86
C THR A 49 25.15 4.48 33.52
N ILE A 50 25.64 5.35 34.40
CA ILE A 50 24.90 6.34 35.19
C ILE A 50 25.37 7.73 34.78
N VAL A 51 24.42 8.64 34.61
CA VAL A 51 24.68 10.06 34.35
C VAL A 51 24.30 10.85 35.59
N GLU A 52 25.25 11.60 36.13
CA GLU A 52 25.01 12.60 37.16
C GLU A 52 24.80 13.95 36.48
N PHE A 53 23.58 14.49 36.63
CA PHE A 53 23.17 15.73 35.99
C PHE A 53 22.32 16.52 37.00
N GLN A 54 22.67 17.79 37.24
CA GLN A 54 21.98 18.64 38.23
C GLN A 54 21.83 17.99 39.62
N GLU A 55 22.91 17.37 40.12
CA GLU A 55 22.96 16.67 41.42
C GLU A 55 22.08 15.40 41.54
N GLU A 56 21.39 15.02 40.46
CA GLU A 56 20.61 13.78 40.39
C GLU A 56 21.32 12.72 39.54
N LYS A 57 21.05 11.45 39.85
CA LYS A 57 21.64 10.30 39.15
C LYS A 57 20.58 9.58 38.33
N PHE A 58 20.85 9.47 37.03
CA PHE A 58 19.95 8.83 36.07
C PHE A 58 20.62 7.62 35.44
N PRO A 59 19.88 6.51 35.21
CA PRO A 59 20.31 5.51 34.24
C PRO A 59 20.53 6.18 32.88
N TYR A 60 21.60 5.83 32.17
CA TYR A 60 21.96 6.46 30.90
C TYR A 60 20.81 6.50 29.88
N ARG A 61 20.04 5.40 29.79
CA ARG A 61 18.86 5.32 28.92
C ARG A 61 17.80 6.37 29.28
N THR A 62 17.56 6.58 30.57
CA THR A 62 16.62 7.59 31.08
C THR A 62 17.12 9.00 30.79
N PHE A 63 18.43 9.23 30.92
CA PHE A 63 19.04 10.51 30.60
C PHE A 63 18.83 10.90 29.12
N ILE A 64 19.07 9.96 28.20
CA ILE A 64 18.80 10.19 26.77
C ILE A 64 17.32 10.53 26.57
N SER A 65 16.40 9.69 27.02
CA SER A 65 14.98 9.88 26.72
C SER A 65 14.39 11.16 27.34
N LYS A 66 14.77 11.48 28.58
CA LYS A 66 14.13 12.56 29.34
C LYS A 66 14.83 13.91 29.21
N HIS A 67 16.16 13.92 29.12
CA HIS A 67 16.94 15.17 29.13
C HIS A 67 17.50 15.51 27.75
N LEU A 68 18.09 14.55 27.03
CA LEU A 68 18.59 14.81 25.67
C LEU A 68 17.48 14.84 24.63
N ALA A 69 16.49 13.96 24.69
CA ALA A 69 15.44 13.90 23.68
C ALA A 69 14.12 14.57 24.11
N ASN A 70 13.93 14.75 25.43
CA ASN A 70 12.71 15.30 26.03
C ASN A 70 11.42 14.65 25.51
N LEU A 71 11.41 13.32 25.48
CA LEU A 71 10.30 12.52 24.95
C LEU A 71 9.01 12.68 25.78
N ASP A 72 9.12 13.06 27.06
CA ASP A 72 7.95 13.39 27.88
C ASP A 72 7.19 14.60 27.29
N LEU A 73 7.90 15.64 26.83
CA LEU A 73 7.29 16.76 26.11
C LEU A 73 6.72 16.32 24.76
N PHE A 74 7.42 15.43 24.05
CA PHE A 74 7.00 14.95 22.73
C PHE A 74 5.66 14.20 22.84
N ALA A 75 5.57 13.29 23.80
CA ALA A 75 4.36 12.54 24.11
C ALA A 75 3.17 13.45 24.46
N ARG A 76 3.40 14.49 25.29
CA ARG A 76 2.37 15.48 25.60
C ARG A 76 1.90 16.25 24.37
N LYS A 77 2.83 16.65 23.48
CA LYS A 77 2.49 17.33 22.23
C LYS A 77 1.67 16.45 21.30
N ILE A 78 1.96 15.15 21.24
CA ILE A 78 1.11 14.18 20.53
C ILE A 78 -0.30 14.18 21.13
N ILE A 79 -0.42 13.98 22.45
CA ILE A 79 -1.74 13.92 23.13
C ILE A 79 -2.54 15.22 22.95
N GLU A 80 -1.87 16.37 22.98
CA GLU A 80 -2.49 17.69 22.80
C GLU A 80 -3.00 17.91 21.36
N LYS A 81 -2.20 17.54 20.35
CA LYS A 81 -2.46 17.89 18.94
C LYS A 81 -3.06 16.77 18.10
N ARG A 82 -2.93 15.52 18.52
CA ARG A 82 -3.23 14.31 17.74
C ARG A 82 -4.01 13.32 18.59
N LYS A 83 -5.24 13.70 18.95
CA LYS A 83 -6.15 12.82 19.69
C LYS A 83 -6.58 11.63 18.84
N GLY A 84 -6.80 10.50 19.50
CA GLY A 84 -7.49 9.37 18.90
C GLY A 84 -8.96 9.67 18.64
N LEU A 85 -9.66 8.73 18.00
CA LEU A 85 -11.10 8.76 17.81
C LEU A 85 -11.78 7.97 18.93
N GLU A 86 -12.87 8.51 19.49
CA GLU A 86 -13.65 7.83 20.52
C GLU A 86 -14.47 6.68 19.92
N GLU A 87 -14.95 6.89 18.69
CA GLU A 87 -15.69 5.96 17.87
C GLU A 87 -14.82 4.90 17.17
N PHE A 88 -13.53 4.83 17.48
CA PHE A 88 -12.61 3.88 16.85
C PHE A 88 -13.06 2.42 17.05
N VAL A 89 -13.07 1.66 15.96
CA VAL A 89 -13.25 0.20 15.98
C VAL A 89 -12.01 -0.47 15.42
N ASP A 90 -11.48 -1.40 16.19
CA ASP A 90 -10.29 -2.16 15.81
C ASP A 90 -10.62 -3.16 14.70
N SER A 91 -10.05 -2.93 13.52
CA SER A 91 -10.39 -3.70 12.32
C SER A 91 -9.79 -5.11 12.37
N PRO A 92 -10.45 -6.13 11.80
CA PRO A 92 -9.83 -7.43 11.63
C PRO A 92 -8.59 -7.31 10.74
N ALA A 93 -7.54 -8.06 11.09
CA ALA A 93 -6.29 -8.04 10.35
C ALA A 93 -5.58 -9.38 10.39
N ILE A 94 -4.71 -9.58 9.41
CA ILE A 94 -3.85 -10.75 9.28
C ILE A 94 -2.42 -10.26 9.26
N LEU A 95 -1.64 -10.68 10.24
CA LEU A 95 -0.19 -10.46 10.28
C LEU A 95 0.52 -11.64 9.64
N GLN A 96 1.18 -11.39 8.52
CA GLN A 96 2.09 -12.32 7.87
C GLN A 96 3.52 -11.96 8.28
N ASN A 97 4.19 -12.88 8.97
CA ASN A 97 5.62 -12.79 9.25
C ASN A 97 6.39 -13.87 8.48
N GLY A 98 7.72 -13.93 8.70
CA GLY A 98 8.63 -14.92 8.09
C GLY A 98 8.20 -16.38 8.17
N HIS A 99 7.34 -16.73 9.14
CA HIS A 99 7.12 -18.11 9.56
C HIS A 99 5.64 -18.50 9.71
N LYS A 100 4.73 -17.52 9.80
CA LYS A 100 3.34 -17.71 10.25
C LYS A 100 2.42 -16.62 9.71
N SER A 101 1.19 -17.00 9.42
CA SER A 101 0.05 -16.09 9.37
C SER A 101 -0.68 -16.08 10.72
N ILE A 102 -0.94 -14.89 11.25
CA ILE A 102 -1.59 -14.69 12.55
C ILE A 102 -2.82 -13.80 12.35
N ASN A 103 -3.99 -14.38 12.60
CA ASN A 103 -5.25 -13.64 12.59
C ASN A 103 -5.44 -12.91 13.93
N GLY A 104 -5.98 -11.70 13.87
CA GLY A 104 -6.25 -10.89 15.04
C GLY A 104 -6.93 -9.59 14.66
N THR A 105 -6.77 -8.58 15.51
CA THR A 105 -7.21 -7.22 15.21
C THR A 105 -6.00 -6.34 14.90
N ALA A 106 -6.20 -5.29 14.11
CA ALA A 106 -5.14 -4.49 13.56
C ALA A 106 -4.31 -3.80 14.66
N LEU A 107 -4.96 -3.22 15.66
CA LEU A 107 -4.30 -2.52 16.77
C LEU A 107 -3.51 -3.50 17.63
N THR A 108 -4.07 -4.67 17.93
CA THR A 108 -3.39 -5.68 18.77
C THR A 108 -2.17 -6.27 18.07
N LEU A 109 -2.29 -6.57 16.78
CA LEU A 109 -1.18 -7.09 15.98
C LEU A 109 -0.10 -6.03 15.74
N LEU A 110 -0.49 -4.77 15.48
CA LEU A 110 0.46 -3.65 15.35
C LEU A 110 1.21 -3.42 16.67
N GLN A 111 0.50 -3.41 17.79
CA GLN A 111 1.12 -3.29 19.12
C GLN A 111 2.10 -4.42 19.37
N LYS A 112 1.70 -5.66 19.06
CA LYS A 112 2.58 -6.83 19.19
C LYS A 112 3.85 -6.66 18.37
N GLU A 113 3.75 -6.23 17.12
CA GLU A 113 4.92 -6.05 16.25
C GLU A 113 5.87 -4.94 16.74
N CYS A 114 5.32 -3.92 17.38
CA CYS A 114 6.07 -2.83 17.99
C CYS A 114 6.72 -3.22 19.33
N ASP A 115 6.00 -3.97 20.18
CA ASP A 115 6.47 -4.43 21.49
C ASP A 115 7.50 -5.59 21.37
N GLU A 116 7.34 -6.48 20.38
CA GLU A 116 8.27 -7.57 20.06
C GLU A 116 9.40 -7.09 19.13
N PHE A 117 10.43 -6.47 19.71
CA PHE A 117 11.61 -6.02 18.96
C PHE A 117 12.61 -7.15 18.67
N LEU A 118 13.30 -7.05 17.54
CA LEU A 118 14.46 -7.89 17.24
C LEU A 118 15.66 -7.35 18.03
N GLU A 119 16.24 -8.16 18.90
CA GLU A 119 17.37 -7.74 19.73
C GLU A 119 18.59 -7.34 18.88
N PHE A 120 18.78 -8.02 17.75
CA PHE A 120 19.87 -7.83 16.80
C PHE A 120 19.33 -7.87 15.36
N GLY A 121 18.78 -6.76 14.91
CA GLY A 121 18.18 -6.62 13.58
C GLY A 121 17.19 -5.46 13.52
N SER A 122 16.85 -5.07 12.29
CA SER A 122 15.77 -4.12 12.02
C SER A 122 14.50 -4.87 11.62
N LYS A 123 13.36 -4.34 12.03
CA LYS A 123 12.05 -4.84 11.60
C LYS A 123 11.34 -3.79 10.75
N ILE A 124 10.83 -4.20 9.60
CA ILE A 124 10.02 -3.35 8.72
C ILE A 124 8.67 -4.02 8.56
N ASN A 125 7.63 -3.37 9.07
CA ASN A 125 6.26 -3.87 8.98
C ASN A 125 5.47 -3.01 8.00
N PHE A 126 4.93 -3.64 6.97
CA PHE A 126 4.06 -2.98 6.02
C PHE A 126 2.61 -3.12 6.44
N ILE A 127 1.86 -2.03 6.46
CA ILE A 127 0.40 -2.08 6.64
C ILE A 127 -0.24 -1.95 5.28
N THR A 128 -0.93 -2.99 4.84
CA THR A 128 -1.52 -3.07 3.50
C THR A 128 -3.04 -3.15 3.58
N ALA A 129 -3.69 -2.33 2.76
CA ALA A 129 -5.14 -2.31 2.59
C ALA A 129 -5.52 -1.48 1.37
N ASP A 130 -6.71 -1.71 0.82
CA ASP A 130 -7.27 -0.81 -0.19
C ASP A 130 -7.70 0.52 0.44
N ALA A 131 -8.03 1.51 -0.39
CA ALA A 131 -8.54 2.80 0.08
C ALA A 131 -9.80 2.61 0.95
N GLY A 132 -9.97 3.46 1.97
CA GLY A 132 -11.13 3.43 2.87
C GLY A 132 -11.12 2.35 3.97
N HIS A 133 -10.07 1.51 4.07
CA HIS A 133 -9.93 0.48 5.12
C HIS A 133 -9.33 0.99 6.45
N GLY A 134 -9.06 2.29 6.57
CA GLY A 134 -8.70 2.90 7.85
C GLY A 134 -7.23 2.79 8.28
N LYS A 135 -6.27 2.60 7.36
CA LYS A 135 -4.82 2.58 7.66
C LYS A 135 -4.36 3.81 8.46
N SER A 136 -4.66 4.99 7.95
CA SER A 136 -4.30 6.26 8.60
C SER A 136 -4.98 6.43 9.95
N VAL A 137 -6.22 5.96 10.09
CA VAL A 137 -6.98 6.00 11.35
C VAL A 137 -6.34 5.06 12.39
N LEU A 138 -5.98 3.84 11.99
CA LEU A 138 -5.24 2.90 12.83
C LEU A 138 -3.93 3.48 13.35
N LEU A 139 -3.13 4.08 12.47
CA LEU A 139 -1.84 4.69 12.85
C LEU A 139 -2.01 5.86 13.82
N LYS A 140 -2.99 6.74 13.57
CA LYS A 140 -3.32 7.85 14.47
C LYS A 140 -3.81 7.37 15.83
N GLN A 141 -4.69 6.36 15.85
CA GLN A 141 -5.21 5.77 17.08
C GLN A 141 -4.07 5.14 17.89
N PHE A 142 -3.22 4.34 17.25
CA PHE A 142 -2.10 3.70 17.92
C PHE A 142 -1.10 4.72 18.46
N GLN A 143 -0.81 5.78 17.73
CA GLN A 143 0.04 6.89 18.21
C GLN A 143 -0.50 7.51 19.50
N ALA A 144 -1.81 7.82 19.56
CA ALA A 144 -2.43 8.43 20.74
C ALA A 144 -2.34 7.49 21.96
N ILE A 145 -2.74 6.23 21.80
CA ILE A 145 -2.66 5.20 22.84
C ILE A 145 -1.21 5.03 23.33
N GLN A 146 -0.26 4.98 22.39
CA GLN A 146 1.14 4.73 22.70
C GLN A 146 1.79 5.91 23.44
N ALA A 147 1.42 7.15 23.10
CA ALA A 147 1.87 8.33 23.83
C ALA A 147 1.36 8.35 25.29
N GLU A 148 0.11 7.94 25.52
CA GLU A 148 -0.42 7.79 26.88
C GLU A 148 0.29 6.70 27.66
N ARG A 149 0.50 5.52 27.06
CA ARG A 149 1.25 4.41 27.67
C ARG A 149 2.66 4.84 28.06
N TYR A 150 3.31 5.65 27.22
CA TYR A 150 4.64 6.18 27.52
C TYR A 150 4.64 7.10 28.76
N ILE A 151 3.71 8.06 28.84
CA ILE A 151 3.57 8.96 30.00
C ILE A 151 3.24 8.19 31.29
N LYS A 152 2.42 7.14 31.19
CA LYS A 152 2.08 6.25 32.32
C LYS A 152 3.24 5.30 32.71
N GLY A 153 4.31 5.24 31.93
CA GLY A 153 5.45 4.33 32.15
C GLY A 153 5.18 2.87 31.77
N GLU A 154 4.06 2.60 31.08
CA GLU A 154 3.66 1.28 30.58
C GLU A 154 4.41 0.89 29.30
N SER A 155 5.07 1.86 28.64
CA SER A 155 5.95 1.64 27.50
C SER A 155 7.27 2.38 27.62
N LYS A 156 8.28 1.86 26.90
CA LYS A 156 9.63 2.40 26.82
C LYS A 156 9.90 3.15 25.51
N TYR A 157 8.91 3.24 24.62
CA TYR A 157 9.01 3.90 23.32
C TYR A 157 7.78 4.74 23.01
N LEU A 158 7.98 5.74 22.13
CA LEU A 158 6.93 6.47 21.45
C LEU A 158 6.71 5.92 20.06
N PHE A 159 5.47 5.97 19.60
CA PHE A 159 5.12 5.73 18.21
C PHE A 159 4.84 7.06 17.55
N TRP A 160 5.52 7.34 16.44
CA TRP A 160 5.38 8.60 15.72
C TRP A 160 4.91 8.35 14.30
N HIS A 161 3.67 8.76 14.04
CA HIS A 161 3.03 8.71 12.73
C HIS A 161 3.32 9.99 11.95
N VAL A 162 3.87 9.82 10.75
CA VAL A 162 4.18 10.87 9.77
C VAL A 162 3.39 10.57 8.50
N ASP A 163 2.56 11.52 8.09
CA ASP A 163 1.76 11.48 6.86
C ASP A 163 2.51 12.21 5.73
N LEU A 164 2.75 11.51 4.62
CA LEU A 164 3.53 12.06 3.51
C LEU A 164 2.73 13.02 2.62
N GLN A 165 1.40 12.97 2.61
CA GLN A 165 0.54 13.91 1.85
C GLN A 165 1.01 14.21 0.41
N GLY A 166 1.40 13.20 -0.38
CA GLY A 166 1.89 13.42 -1.75
C GLY A 166 3.31 13.97 -1.85
N ARG A 167 4.16 13.83 -0.82
CA ARG A 167 5.56 14.26 -0.84
C ARG A 167 6.51 13.14 -1.26
N ASP A 168 7.39 13.44 -2.21
CA ASP A 168 8.45 12.55 -2.69
C ASP A 168 9.39 12.01 -1.55
N LEU A 169 9.62 10.69 -1.53
CA LEU A 169 10.49 9.98 -0.58
C LEU A 169 11.98 10.34 -0.72
N VAL A 170 12.41 10.90 -1.85
CA VAL A 170 13.74 11.55 -1.99
C VAL A 170 13.97 12.57 -0.86
N ARG A 171 12.89 13.05 -0.23
CA ARG A 171 12.87 14.02 0.86
C ARG A 171 12.23 13.46 2.14
N LEU A 172 12.33 12.15 2.44
CA LEU A 172 11.81 11.57 3.70
C LEU A 172 12.26 12.36 4.94
N GLY A 173 13.53 12.80 4.96
CA GLY A 173 14.05 13.67 6.02
C GLY A 173 13.30 15.01 6.11
N GLU A 174 12.91 15.63 4.99
CA GLU A 174 12.10 16.87 4.99
C GLU A 174 10.68 16.61 5.51
N ALA A 175 10.06 15.48 5.18
CA ALA A 175 8.74 15.13 5.67
C ALA A 175 8.75 14.93 7.20
N ILE A 176 9.74 14.20 7.72
CA ILE A 176 9.97 14.01 9.16
C ILE A 176 10.15 15.37 9.86
N MET A 177 11.03 16.23 9.31
CA MET A 177 11.30 17.53 9.92
C MET A 177 10.12 18.50 9.81
N PHE A 178 9.34 18.44 8.73
CA PHE A 178 8.12 19.22 8.58
C PHE A 178 7.07 18.80 9.62
N ASP A 179 6.84 17.50 9.81
CA ASP A 179 5.89 16.98 10.79
C ASP A 179 6.31 17.36 12.23
N LEU A 180 7.61 17.32 12.52
CA LEU A 180 8.17 17.82 13.78
C LEU A 180 7.90 19.33 13.98
N GLY A 181 8.00 20.11 12.90
CA GLY A 181 7.65 21.53 12.86
C GLY A 181 6.16 21.79 13.17
N GLU A 182 5.25 20.98 12.63
CA GLU A 182 3.82 21.03 12.94
C GLU A 182 3.54 20.74 14.42
N LEU A 183 4.29 19.82 15.03
CA LEU A 183 4.26 19.60 16.49
C LEU A 183 4.82 20.79 17.28
N ARG A 184 5.60 21.67 16.65
CA ARG A 184 6.35 22.78 17.28
C ARG A 184 7.31 22.28 18.35
N PHE A 185 8.00 21.17 18.07
CA PHE A 185 8.95 20.57 19.01
C PHE A 185 10.37 21.09 18.76
N PRO A 186 11.04 21.71 19.75
CA PRO A 186 12.39 22.24 19.59
C PRO A 186 13.48 21.21 19.92
N GLY A 187 14.68 21.38 19.34
CA GLY A 187 15.90 20.70 19.79
C GLY A 187 15.98 19.21 19.47
N LEU A 188 15.26 18.76 18.43
CA LEU A 188 15.51 17.49 17.75
C LEU A 188 15.82 17.77 16.29
N TYR A 189 16.89 17.14 15.81
CA TYR A 189 17.36 17.20 14.44
C TYR A 189 17.20 15.82 13.80
N TYR A 190 17.37 15.73 12.48
CA TYR A 190 17.28 14.46 11.77
C TYR A 190 18.18 13.36 12.38
N PRO A 191 19.47 13.61 12.73
CA PRO A 191 20.30 12.62 13.41
C PRO A 191 19.75 12.17 14.76
N SER A 192 19.06 13.06 15.51
CA SER A 192 18.40 12.72 16.77
C SER A 192 17.32 11.68 16.54
N ILE A 193 16.51 11.82 15.48
CA ILE A 193 15.44 10.89 15.14
C ILE A 193 16.01 9.51 14.80
N ILE A 194 17.06 9.45 13.98
CA ILE A 194 17.75 8.19 13.65
C ILE A 194 18.29 7.53 14.92
N ASN A 195 18.95 8.30 15.80
CA ASN A 195 19.45 7.79 17.07
C ASN A 195 18.33 7.23 17.96
N LEU A 196 17.19 7.92 18.06
CA LEU A 196 16.02 7.47 18.82
C LEU A 196 15.45 6.16 18.28
N ILE A 197 15.40 5.99 16.96
CA ILE A 197 14.94 4.76 16.31
C ILE A 197 15.91 3.60 16.58
N GLN A 198 17.22 3.81 16.36
CA GLN A 198 18.26 2.81 16.64
C GLN A 198 18.20 2.32 18.09
N LYS A 199 18.03 3.24 19.05
CA LYS A 199 17.94 2.93 20.49
C LYS A 199 16.55 2.47 20.95
N ARG A 200 15.58 2.36 20.03
CA ARG A 200 14.20 1.92 20.30
C ARG A 200 13.47 2.80 21.31
N PHE A 201 13.75 4.09 21.29
CA PHE A 201 12.95 5.09 22.01
C PHE A 201 11.78 5.57 21.17
N MET A 202 11.88 5.41 19.85
CA MET A 202 10.87 5.82 18.90
C MET A 202 10.70 4.74 17.83
N ILE A 203 9.45 4.51 17.44
CA ILE A 203 9.09 3.74 16.26
C ILE A 203 8.44 4.73 15.29
N LEU A 204 9.00 4.82 14.09
CA LEU A 204 8.48 5.68 13.04
C LEU A 204 7.43 4.91 12.22
N ALA A 205 6.32 5.56 11.93
CA ALA A 205 5.29 5.07 11.03
C ALA A 205 5.06 6.06 9.90
N ILE A 206 5.27 5.59 8.67
CA ILE A 206 5.14 6.38 7.45
C ILE A 206 3.82 6.01 6.78
N ASP A 207 2.96 6.99 6.54
CA ASP A 207 1.68 6.84 5.85
C ASP A 207 1.73 7.50 4.47
N GLY A 208 1.16 6.84 3.45
CA GLY A 208 1.33 7.22 2.04
C GLY A 208 2.59 6.66 1.38
N PHE A 209 3.04 5.46 1.77
CA PHE A 209 4.26 4.86 1.21
C PHE A 209 4.15 4.50 -0.29
N ASP A 210 2.93 4.28 -0.78
CA ASP A 210 2.62 3.88 -2.16
C ASP A 210 2.75 5.02 -3.18
N GLU A 211 2.42 6.26 -2.82
CA GLU A 211 2.61 7.45 -3.65
C GLU A 211 4.06 7.57 -4.12
N LEU A 212 4.98 7.13 -3.26
CA LEU A 212 6.42 7.13 -3.48
C LEU A 212 6.85 6.10 -4.53
N ALA A 213 6.24 4.92 -4.52
CA ALA A 213 6.57 3.84 -5.45
C ALA A 213 6.07 4.13 -6.87
N ALA A 214 4.99 4.91 -6.99
CA ALA A 214 4.33 5.26 -8.24
C ALA A 214 5.02 6.42 -9.00
N GLU A 215 5.43 7.50 -8.30
CA GLU A 215 5.88 8.75 -8.95
C GLU A 215 7.22 8.67 -9.70
N ILE A 216 8.16 7.84 -9.25
CA ILE A 216 9.58 8.00 -9.64
C ILE A 216 10.08 6.90 -10.59
N GLY A 217 9.22 5.94 -10.93
CA GLY A 217 9.68 4.64 -11.40
C GLY A 217 10.34 3.90 -10.24
N GLY A 218 9.92 2.67 -10.02
CA GLY A 218 10.15 1.93 -8.78
C GLY A 218 11.58 1.85 -8.22
N THR A 219 12.62 2.17 -8.99
CA THR A 219 14.03 2.12 -8.58
C THR A 219 14.46 3.25 -7.63
N LYS A 220 13.93 4.48 -7.73
CA LYS A 220 14.40 5.58 -6.86
C LYS A 220 13.74 5.59 -5.47
N ALA A 221 12.46 5.23 -5.36
CA ALA A 221 11.78 5.13 -4.06
C ALA A 221 12.40 4.03 -3.16
N VAL A 222 12.73 2.89 -3.77
CA VAL A 222 13.49 1.82 -3.08
C VAL A 222 14.81 2.37 -2.55
N SER A 223 15.50 3.24 -3.29
CA SER A 223 16.80 3.78 -2.88
C SER A 223 16.72 4.67 -1.63
N SER A 224 15.68 5.50 -1.48
CA SER A 224 15.51 6.35 -0.29
C SER A 224 15.16 5.52 0.95
N LEU A 225 14.26 4.55 0.83
CA LEU A 225 13.99 3.62 1.93
C LEU A 225 15.24 2.78 2.25
N SER A 226 16.00 2.38 1.23
CA SER A 226 17.26 1.67 1.42
C SER A 226 18.28 2.47 2.21
N ASN A 227 18.40 3.77 1.92
CA ASN A 227 19.27 4.67 2.67
C ASN A 227 18.81 4.79 4.12
N PHE A 228 17.51 4.98 4.36
CA PHE A 228 16.96 5.04 5.72
C PHE A 228 17.18 3.74 6.51
N VAL A 229 16.97 2.58 5.88
CA VAL A 229 17.22 1.27 6.49
C VAL A 229 18.71 1.03 6.77
N ASN A 230 19.59 1.57 5.92
CA ASN A 230 21.03 1.60 6.19
C ASN A 230 21.38 2.49 7.39
N GLU A 231 20.75 3.66 7.49
CA GLU A 231 20.92 4.57 8.62
C GLU A 231 20.40 3.97 9.94
N MET A 232 19.38 3.11 9.88
CA MET A 232 18.95 2.30 11.04
C MET A 232 20.04 1.31 11.51
N ALA A 233 21.06 1.04 10.70
CA ALA A 233 22.26 0.26 11.04
C ALA A 233 21.95 -1.11 11.69
N GLY A 234 20.88 -1.77 11.22
CA GLY A 234 20.44 -3.06 11.75
C GLY A 234 19.77 -2.99 13.12
N GLN A 235 19.21 -1.84 13.51
CA GLN A 235 18.49 -1.64 14.75
C GLN A 235 17.16 -0.91 14.52
N GLY A 236 16.18 -1.13 15.40
CA GLY A 236 14.91 -0.39 15.41
C GLY A 236 13.79 -1.03 14.59
N THR A 237 12.62 -0.40 14.66
CA THR A 237 11.40 -0.85 13.97
C THR A 237 10.84 0.30 13.14
N LEU A 238 10.45 0.01 11.91
CA LEU A 238 9.77 0.93 10.98
C LEU A 238 8.41 0.35 10.60
N ILE A 239 7.39 1.20 10.55
CA ILE A 239 6.07 0.89 9.98
C ILE A 239 5.89 1.69 8.69
N ALA A 240 5.40 1.05 7.63
CA ALA A 240 5.10 1.70 6.36
C ALA A 240 3.70 1.31 5.87
N ALA A 241 2.78 2.25 5.80
CA ALA A 241 1.43 2.02 5.28
C ALA A 241 1.38 2.31 3.78
N SER A 242 0.85 1.35 3.01
CA SER A 242 0.77 1.41 1.54
C SER A 242 -0.54 0.82 1.02
N ARG A 243 -0.94 1.15 -0.21
CA ARG A 243 -2.01 0.45 -0.93
C ARG A 243 -1.55 -0.93 -1.39
N ARG A 244 -2.48 -1.89 -1.44
CA ARG A 244 -2.23 -3.28 -1.86
C ARG A 244 -1.75 -3.39 -3.31
N THR A 245 -2.21 -2.50 -4.20
CA THR A 245 -1.82 -2.45 -5.61
C THR A 245 -0.33 -2.21 -5.83
N PHE A 246 0.29 -1.41 -4.95
CA PHE A 246 1.70 -1.03 -5.02
C PHE A 246 2.60 -1.88 -4.11
N PHE A 247 2.00 -2.55 -3.12
CA PHE A 247 2.72 -3.43 -2.23
C PHE A 247 2.72 -4.85 -2.75
N ASP A 248 3.79 -5.20 -3.42
CA ASP A 248 4.16 -6.58 -3.59
C ASP A 248 5.40 -6.88 -2.75
N THR A 249 5.21 -7.71 -1.74
CA THR A 249 6.27 -8.24 -0.91
C THR A 249 7.35 -8.85 -1.80
N HIS A 250 6.99 -9.54 -2.90
CA HIS A 250 7.95 -10.15 -3.83
C HIS A 250 8.74 -9.12 -4.65
N ASP A 251 8.10 -8.13 -5.28
CA ASP A 251 8.78 -7.05 -6.03
C ASP A 251 9.66 -6.20 -5.10
N TYR A 252 9.17 -5.87 -3.89
CA TYR A 252 9.99 -5.18 -2.89
C TYR A 252 11.16 -6.06 -2.43
N ILE A 253 10.99 -7.38 -2.33
CA ILE A 253 12.05 -8.33 -1.97
C ILE A 253 13.05 -8.55 -3.13
N LYS A 254 12.60 -8.55 -4.39
CA LYS A 254 13.45 -8.52 -5.59
C LYS A 254 14.27 -7.23 -5.59
N ARG A 255 13.64 -6.10 -5.26
CA ARG A 255 14.33 -4.81 -5.09
C ARG A 255 15.20 -4.77 -3.84
N THR A 256 14.89 -5.57 -2.81
CA THR A 256 15.79 -5.81 -1.68
C THR A 256 16.92 -6.76 -2.02
N SER A 257 17.00 -7.43 -3.18
CA SER A 257 18.24 -8.09 -3.61
C SER A 257 19.36 -7.06 -3.85
N LEU A 258 19.01 -5.84 -4.29
CA LEU A 258 19.91 -4.68 -4.33
C LEU A 258 20.33 -4.21 -2.92
N LEU A 259 19.46 -4.41 -1.92
CA LEU A 259 19.77 -4.20 -0.50
C LEU A 259 20.64 -5.35 0.05
N LYS A 260 20.38 -6.61 -0.31
CA LYS A 260 21.07 -7.80 0.21
C LYS A 260 22.57 -7.81 -0.11
N ASN A 261 22.96 -7.25 -1.26
CA ASN A 261 24.37 -7.09 -1.63
C ASN A 261 25.06 -5.89 -0.97
N LYS A 262 24.31 -4.95 -0.36
CA LYS A 262 24.84 -3.68 0.18
C LYS A 262 24.64 -3.50 1.68
N VAL A 263 23.71 -4.24 2.30
CA VAL A 263 23.32 -4.07 3.69
C VAL A 263 23.79 -5.27 4.51
N PRO A 264 24.76 -5.11 5.42
CA PRO A 264 25.34 -6.23 6.17
C PRO A 264 24.44 -6.74 7.31
N TYR A 265 23.28 -6.11 7.55
CA TYR A 265 22.46 -6.28 8.76
C TYR A 265 21.30 -7.25 8.61
N ASP A 266 20.81 -7.78 9.73
CA ASP A 266 19.61 -8.63 9.79
C ASP A 266 18.34 -7.77 9.68
N ILE A 267 17.50 -8.04 8.68
CA ILE A 267 16.25 -7.31 8.45
C ILE A 267 15.11 -8.30 8.27
N ASN A 268 14.04 -8.11 9.04
CA ASN A 268 12.79 -8.85 8.88
C ASN A 268 11.72 -7.98 8.25
N PHE A 269 11.09 -8.52 7.22
CA PHE A 269 9.95 -7.93 6.54
C PHE A 269 8.67 -8.66 6.92
N ASN A 270 7.72 -7.91 7.47
CA ASN A 270 6.40 -8.41 7.86
C ASN A 270 5.32 -7.59 7.16
N GLU A 271 4.14 -8.18 6.99
CA GLU A 271 2.97 -7.52 6.43
C GLU A 271 1.78 -7.67 7.38
N LEU A 272 1.16 -6.56 7.75
CA LEU A 272 -0.11 -6.48 8.47
C LEU A 272 -1.19 -6.07 7.47
N LYS A 273 -1.98 -7.05 7.02
CA LYS A 273 -3.03 -6.85 6.05
C LYS A 273 -4.37 -6.59 6.74
N LEU A 274 -4.92 -5.40 6.57
CA LEU A 274 -6.27 -5.09 7.06
C LEU A 274 -7.30 -5.87 6.25
N GLN A 275 -8.31 -6.40 6.94
CA GLN A 275 -9.42 -7.12 6.33
C GLN A 275 -10.69 -6.25 6.32
N ASN A 276 -11.64 -6.68 5.50
CA ASN A 276 -12.99 -6.12 5.48
C ASN A 276 -13.64 -6.20 6.86
N TRP A 277 -14.41 -5.16 7.23
CA TRP A 277 -15.28 -5.22 8.39
C TRP A 277 -16.35 -6.30 8.22
N THR A 278 -16.77 -6.87 9.33
CA THR A 278 -17.91 -7.78 9.41
C THR A 278 -19.05 -7.11 10.19
N LYS A 279 -20.21 -7.78 10.28
CA LYS A 279 -21.34 -7.36 11.12
C LYS A 279 -20.90 -6.93 12.52
N LYS A 280 -19.92 -7.64 13.11
CA LYS A 280 -19.42 -7.34 14.45
C LYS A 280 -18.82 -5.95 14.57
N GLU A 281 -17.94 -5.57 13.64
CA GLU A 281 -17.28 -4.25 13.67
C GLU A 281 -18.26 -3.13 13.36
N VAL A 282 -19.21 -3.34 12.44
CA VAL A 282 -20.26 -2.36 12.12
C VAL A 282 -21.15 -2.08 13.34
N ILE A 283 -21.61 -3.13 14.03
CA ILE A 283 -22.39 -2.99 15.27
C ILE A 283 -21.58 -2.26 16.34
N ALA A 284 -20.30 -2.61 16.51
CA ALA A 284 -19.43 -1.95 17.48
C ALA A 284 -19.30 -0.45 17.18
N TYR A 285 -19.18 -0.08 15.91
CA TYR A 285 -19.08 1.32 15.48
C TYR A 285 -20.34 2.12 15.83
N PHE A 286 -21.52 1.61 15.47
CA PHE A 286 -22.79 2.25 15.84
C PHE A 286 -23.01 2.31 17.35
N THR A 287 -22.54 1.30 18.09
CA THR A 287 -22.58 1.29 19.55
C THR A 287 -21.69 2.40 20.13
N ASN A 288 -20.48 2.58 19.59
CA ASN A 288 -19.58 3.64 20.03
C ASN A 288 -20.11 5.05 19.71
N LEU A 289 -20.90 5.19 18.65
CA LEU A 289 -21.65 6.42 18.33
C LEU A 289 -22.91 6.62 19.20
N ALA A 290 -23.18 5.70 20.13
CA ALA A 290 -24.38 5.70 20.98
C ALA A 290 -25.70 5.68 20.19
N PHE A 291 -25.73 5.04 19.02
CA PHE A 291 -26.97 4.86 18.25
C PHE A 291 -27.91 3.88 18.95
N ASP A 292 -29.21 4.17 18.90
CA ASP A 292 -30.24 3.28 19.43
C ASP A 292 -30.42 2.06 18.51
N ASN A 293 -30.41 0.86 19.09
CA ASN A 293 -30.56 -0.42 18.39
C ASN A 293 -29.61 -0.64 17.18
N PRO A 294 -28.27 -0.68 17.38
CA PRO A 294 -27.27 -0.88 16.33
C PRO A 294 -27.53 -2.05 15.37
N GLU A 295 -28.06 -3.17 15.88
CA GLU A 295 -28.40 -4.34 15.08
C GLU A 295 -29.53 -4.07 14.08
N GLN A 296 -30.54 -3.30 14.47
CA GLN A 296 -31.66 -2.94 13.58
C GLN A 296 -31.19 -2.03 12.45
N ILE A 297 -30.27 -1.11 12.74
CA ILE A 297 -29.66 -0.24 11.72
C ILE A 297 -28.85 -1.10 10.74
N TYR A 298 -28.03 -2.03 11.23
CA TYR A 298 -27.29 -2.94 10.36
C TYR A 298 -28.21 -3.76 9.45
N ASP A 299 -29.25 -4.38 10.04
CA ASP A 299 -30.18 -5.22 9.28
C ASP A 299 -30.98 -4.40 8.25
N ALA A 300 -31.31 -3.14 8.57
CA ALA A 300 -31.92 -2.22 7.62
C ALA A 300 -30.97 -1.90 6.45
N ILE A 301 -29.69 -1.61 6.71
CA ILE A 301 -28.72 -1.36 5.64
C ILE A 301 -28.54 -2.60 4.78
N LEU A 302 -28.39 -3.77 5.40
CA LEU A 302 -28.27 -5.05 4.68
C LEU A 302 -29.51 -5.33 3.82
N SER A 303 -30.69 -4.95 4.29
CA SER A 303 -31.93 -5.10 3.51
C SER A 303 -32.00 -4.20 2.29
N GLU A 304 -31.24 -3.10 2.25
CA GLU A 304 -31.16 -2.19 1.09
C GLU A 304 -30.03 -2.60 0.13
N VAL A 305 -28.87 -3.04 0.65
CA VAL A 305 -27.71 -3.38 -0.20
C VAL A 305 -27.68 -4.85 -0.63
N HIS A 306 -28.48 -5.72 -0.01
CA HIS A 306 -28.67 -7.14 -0.33
C HIS A 306 -27.42 -8.06 -0.31
N ASP A 307 -26.23 -7.54 0.02
CA ASP A 307 -24.99 -8.32 0.18
C ASP A 307 -24.23 -7.91 1.45
N GLU A 308 -23.84 -8.90 2.26
CA GLU A 308 -23.03 -8.69 3.46
C GLU A 308 -21.60 -8.24 3.14
N ASN A 309 -21.11 -8.53 1.93
CA ASN A 309 -19.79 -8.10 1.46
C ASN A 309 -19.81 -6.73 0.77
N HIS A 310 -20.96 -6.06 0.73
CA HIS A 310 -21.10 -4.77 0.07
C HIS A 310 -20.12 -3.73 0.65
N PRO A 311 -19.44 -2.89 -0.18
CA PRO A 311 -18.43 -1.93 0.28
C PRO A 311 -18.88 -0.99 1.42
N VAL A 312 -20.17 -0.64 1.48
CA VAL A 312 -20.75 0.16 2.60
C VAL A 312 -20.51 -0.51 3.95
N LEU A 313 -20.71 -1.82 4.02
CA LEU A 313 -20.66 -2.60 5.27
C LEU A 313 -19.24 -3.06 5.59
N THR A 314 -18.39 -3.18 4.57
CA THR A 314 -17.04 -3.73 4.71
C THR A 314 -15.95 -2.67 4.81
N ARG A 315 -16.17 -1.43 4.30
CA ARG A 315 -15.20 -0.34 4.35
C ARG A 315 -15.54 0.70 5.43
N PRO A 316 -14.71 0.87 6.49
CA PRO A 316 -14.96 1.81 7.58
C PRO A 316 -15.29 3.24 7.12
N PHE A 317 -14.60 3.75 6.11
CA PHE A 317 -14.81 5.13 5.63
C PHE A 317 -16.25 5.36 5.13
N LEU A 318 -16.77 4.44 4.32
CA LEU A 318 -18.11 4.55 3.75
C LEU A 318 -19.19 4.39 4.83
N LEU A 319 -19.00 3.43 5.75
CA LEU A 319 -19.89 3.26 6.87
C LEU A 319 -19.92 4.50 7.79
N ALA A 320 -18.76 5.08 8.09
CA ALA A 320 -18.67 6.28 8.92
C ALA A 320 -19.49 7.44 8.32
N LYS A 321 -19.39 7.62 7.01
CA LYS A 321 -20.18 8.63 6.28
C LYS A 321 -21.68 8.32 6.33
N LEU A 322 -22.05 7.05 6.15
CA LEU A 322 -23.45 6.63 6.22
C LEU A 322 -24.01 6.86 7.62
N ALA A 323 -23.23 6.55 8.66
CA ALA A 323 -23.60 6.79 10.05
C ALA A 323 -23.88 8.27 10.31
N THR A 324 -23.02 9.17 9.83
CA THR A 324 -23.25 10.62 9.91
C THR A 324 -24.50 11.06 9.16
N ALA A 325 -24.84 10.39 8.05
CA ALA A 325 -26.07 10.70 7.33
C ALA A 325 -27.30 10.21 8.11
N ILE A 326 -27.37 8.95 8.52
CA ILE A 326 -28.58 8.43 9.17
C ILE A 326 -28.79 8.94 10.59
N ASP A 327 -27.71 9.41 11.26
CA ASP A 327 -27.73 10.00 12.60
C ASP A 327 -28.50 9.14 13.64
N GLY A 328 -28.33 7.83 13.56
CA GLY A 328 -28.99 6.85 14.44
C GLY A 328 -30.46 6.56 14.13
N ASP A 329 -31.06 7.20 13.12
CA ASP A 329 -32.46 6.95 12.75
C ASP A 329 -32.57 5.87 11.66
N VAL A 330 -33.12 4.71 12.02
CA VAL A 330 -33.39 3.59 11.11
C VAL A 330 -34.25 4.02 9.91
N LYS A 331 -35.16 4.99 10.07
CA LYS A 331 -36.03 5.45 8.97
C LYS A 331 -35.23 6.17 7.89
N GLN A 332 -34.14 6.84 8.27
CA GLN A 332 -33.26 7.53 7.34
C GLN A 332 -32.42 6.55 6.50
N VAL A 333 -32.29 5.29 6.90
CA VAL A 333 -31.63 4.26 6.08
C VAL A 333 -32.41 4.08 4.78
N ALA A 334 -33.70 3.73 4.88
CA ALA A 334 -34.55 3.57 3.70
C ALA A 334 -34.63 4.86 2.87
N GLU A 335 -34.64 6.04 3.50
CA GLU A 335 -34.59 7.32 2.78
C GLU A 335 -33.28 7.51 2.01
N PHE A 336 -32.13 7.21 2.63
CA PHE A 336 -30.80 7.28 2.01
C PHE A 336 -30.68 6.36 0.79
N PHE A 337 -31.34 5.19 0.84
CA PHE A 337 -31.36 4.18 -0.22
C PHE A 337 -32.61 4.23 -1.12
N SER A 338 -33.57 5.12 -0.88
CA SER A 338 -34.87 5.17 -1.61
C SER A 338 -34.75 5.57 -3.09
N CYS A 339 -33.58 6.05 -3.49
CA CYS A 339 -33.32 6.51 -4.85
C CYS A 339 -33.03 5.33 -5.78
N LYS A 340 -34.05 4.82 -6.48
CA LYS A 340 -33.87 3.84 -7.57
C LYS A 340 -32.93 4.38 -8.67
N CYS A 341 -31.70 3.90 -8.67
CA CYS A 341 -30.80 3.91 -9.83
C CYS A 341 -30.32 2.46 -10.06
N ASN A 342 -30.00 2.11 -11.30
CA ASN A 342 -29.81 0.72 -11.77
C ASN A 342 -29.00 -0.18 -10.82
N GLU A 343 -29.42 -1.45 -10.72
CA GLU A 343 -29.03 -2.51 -9.77
C GLU A 343 -27.54 -2.94 -9.77
N ASN A 344 -26.57 -2.05 -10.05
CA ASN A 344 -25.15 -2.38 -9.99
C ASN A 344 -24.53 -1.91 -8.66
N GLU A 345 -24.20 -2.89 -7.81
CA GLU A 345 -23.64 -2.90 -6.44
C GLU A 345 -22.34 -2.06 -6.23
N SER A 346 -22.33 -0.76 -6.57
CA SER A 346 -21.10 0.05 -6.56
C SER A 346 -21.07 1.13 -5.48
N VAL A 347 -19.86 1.44 -5.00
CA VAL A 347 -19.52 2.63 -4.20
C VAL A 347 -20.06 3.93 -4.84
N SER A 348 -20.19 3.94 -6.17
CA SER A 348 -20.83 5.02 -6.94
C SER A 348 -22.20 5.42 -6.39
N TYR A 349 -23.04 4.43 -6.05
CA TYR A 349 -24.37 4.66 -5.51
C TYR A 349 -24.32 5.48 -4.22
N ILE A 350 -23.35 5.18 -3.35
CA ILE A 350 -23.17 5.85 -2.07
C ILE A 350 -22.74 7.31 -2.28
N VAL A 351 -21.80 7.55 -3.21
CA VAL A 351 -21.34 8.91 -3.52
C VAL A 351 -22.49 9.76 -4.07
N GLU A 352 -23.32 9.17 -4.94
CA GLU A 352 -24.53 9.83 -5.45
C GLU A 352 -25.55 10.12 -4.35
N SER A 353 -25.81 9.18 -3.43
CA SER A 353 -26.69 9.41 -2.28
C SER A 353 -26.16 10.54 -1.38
N PHE A 354 -24.86 10.60 -1.11
CA PHE A 354 -24.26 11.74 -0.38
C PHE A 354 -24.41 13.05 -1.13
N THR A 355 -24.19 13.04 -2.44
CA THR A 355 -24.31 14.24 -3.27
C THR A 355 -25.75 14.75 -3.32
N LYS A 356 -26.75 13.87 -3.45
CA LYS A 356 -28.18 14.25 -3.40
C LYS A 356 -28.55 14.88 -2.07
N ARG A 357 -28.09 14.31 -0.95
CA ARG A 357 -28.34 14.90 0.36
C ARG A 357 -27.65 16.26 0.53
N GLU A 358 -26.48 16.43 -0.06
CA GLU A 358 -25.80 17.74 -0.07
C GLU A 358 -26.56 18.77 -0.90
N VAL A 359 -27.05 18.39 -2.09
CA VAL A 359 -27.95 19.21 -2.92
C VAL A 359 -29.16 19.68 -2.12
N GLU A 360 -29.77 18.80 -1.33
CA GLU A 360 -30.92 19.16 -0.48
C GLU A 360 -30.59 20.16 0.63
N LYS A 361 -29.34 20.25 1.09
CA LYS A 361 -28.91 21.28 2.06
C LYS A 361 -28.71 22.63 1.38
N TRP A 362 -28.39 22.63 0.09
CA TRP A 362 -28.22 23.84 -0.73
C TRP A 362 -29.57 24.41 -1.18
N LYS A 363 -30.56 24.33 -0.28
CA LYS A 363 -31.80 25.07 -0.38
C LYS A 363 -31.56 26.43 0.24
N GLY A 364 -31.79 27.47 -0.53
CA GLY A 364 -32.21 28.70 0.09
C GLY A 364 -33.39 29.25 -0.65
N VAL A 365 -34.37 29.62 0.17
CA VAL A 365 -35.39 30.64 0.01
C VAL A 365 -35.29 31.48 -1.29
N ASP A 366 -35.40 30.84 -2.46
CA ASP A 366 -36.20 31.43 -3.51
C ASP A 366 -37.59 31.53 -2.88
N ASN A 367 -37.98 32.76 -2.54
CA ASN A 367 -39.30 33.04 -1.95
C ASN A 367 -40.46 32.59 -2.87
N LYS A 368 -40.17 32.01 -4.05
CA LYS A 368 -41.15 31.54 -5.03
C LYS A 368 -41.19 30.01 -5.26
N THR A 369 -40.07 29.28 -5.29
CA THR A 369 -40.07 27.85 -5.75
C THR A 369 -39.72 26.81 -4.68
N GLY A 370 -38.83 27.10 -3.73
CA GLY A 370 -38.38 26.13 -2.72
C GLY A 370 -37.40 25.06 -3.24
N GLU A 371 -36.88 25.21 -4.45
CA GLU A 371 -35.91 24.31 -5.07
C GLU A 371 -34.47 24.61 -4.62
N PRO A 372 -33.54 23.61 -4.66
CA PRO A 372 -32.13 23.84 -4.36
C PRO A 372 -31.46 24.75 -5.41
N TYR A 373 -30.42 25.48 -5.00
CA TYR A 373 -29.73 26.45 -5.87
C TYR A 373 -29.02 25.83 -7.07
N LEU A 374 -28.59 24.58 -6.92
CA LEU A 374 -28.01 23.77 -7.98
C LEU A 374 -28.71 22.40 -7.96
N SER A 375 -28.91 21.83 -9.14
CA SER A 375 -29.42 20.47 -9.29
C SER A 375 -28.35 19.43 -8.98
N PHE A 376 -28.76 18.18 -8.80
CA PHE A 376 -27.83 17.06 -8.62
C PHE A 376 -26.80 16.96 -9.74
N GLU A 377 -27.21 17.02 -11.00
CA GLU A 377 -26.29 16.97 -12.13
C GLU A 377 -25.32 18.16 -12.16
N GLN A 378 -25.78 19.36 -11.75
CA GLN A 378 -24.91 20.54 -11.65
C GLN A 378 -23.84 20.38 -10.56
N HIS A 379 -24.18 19.80 -9.41
CA HIS A 379 -23.20 19.45 -8.37
C HIS A 379 -22.18 18.41 -8.87
N ILE A 380 -22.66 17.36 -9.56
CA ILE A 380 -21.76 16.34 -10.15
C ILE A 380 -20.82 16.98 -11.15
N GLN A 381 -21.32 17.83 -12.06
CA GLN A 381 -20.50 18.52 -13.07
C GLN A 381 -19.49 19.47 -12.43
N LEU A 382 -19.87 20.22 -11.39
CA LEU A 382 -18.95 21.09 -10.65
C LEU A 382 -17.79 20.30 -10.03
N LEU A 383 -18.09 19.25 -9.28
CA LEU A 383 -17.09 18.44 -8.57
C LEU A 383 -16.22 17.66 -9.55
N SER A 384 -16.79 17.18 -10.66
CA SER A 384 -16.05 16.52 -11.75
C SER A 384 -15.10 17.50 -12.45
N THR A 385 -15.55 18.73 -12.68
CA THR A 385 -14.69 19.81 -13.23
C THR A 385 -13.54 20.10 -12.28
N ILE A 386 -13.81 20.29 -10.97
CA ILE A 386 -12.77 20.52 -9.97
C ILE A 386 -11.77 19.35 -9.93
N ALA A 387 -12.25 18.09 -9.91
CA ALA A 387 -11.38 16.91 -9.91
C ALA A 387 -10.50 16.84 -11.16
N LYS A 388 -11.05 17.16 -12.34
CA LYS A 388 -10.31 17.24 -13.60
C LYS A 388 -9.26 18.34 -13.57
N GLU A 389 -9.56 19.51 -13.03
CA GLU A 389 -8.59 20.62 -12.97
C GLU A 389 -7.46 20.34 -11.98
N MET A 390 -7.77 19.68 -10.87
CA MET A 390 -6.76 19.13 -9.95
C MET A 390 -5.85 18.12 -10.64
N TRP A 391 -6.41 17.26 -11.51
CA TRP A 391 -5.65 16.32 -12.35
C TRP A 391 -4.77 17.04 -13.38
N ASP A 392 -5.35 17.95 -14.16
CA ASP A 392 -4.64 18.73 -15.19
C ASP A 392 -3.47 19.54 -14.60
N ALA A 393 -3.64 20.08 -13.38
CA ALA A 393 -2.62 20.82 -12.66
C ALA A 393 -1.65 19.96 -11.84
N LYS A 394 -1.90 18.65 -11.71
CA LYS A 394 -1.17 17.73 -10.80
C LYS A 394 -1.11 18.24 -9.36
N LYS A 395 -2.26 18.63 -8.83
CA LYS A 395 -2.40 19.15 -7.46
C LYS A 395 -3.43 18.33 -6.67
N ASP A 396 -3.14 18.10 -5.40
CA ASP A 396 -4.10 17.49 -4.45
C ASP A 396 -4.96 18.50 -3.70
N SER A 397 -4.78 19.79 -3.97
CA SER A 397 -5.64 20.85 -3.43
C SER A 397 -5.88 21.93 -4.47
N ILE A 398 -6.98 22.65 -4.29
CA ILE A 398 -7.46 23.75 -5.12
C ILE A 398 -7.82 24.93 -4.22
N THR A 399 -7.53 26.15 -4.65
CA THR A 399 -7.89 27.36 -3.90
C THR A 399 -9.38 27.68 -4.03
N ILE A 400 -9.95 28.39 -3.05
CA ILE A 400 -11.34 28.88 -3.15
C ILE A 400 -11.51 29.75 -4.40
N GLU A 401 -10.54 30.60 -4.72
CA GLU A 401 -10.55 31.45 -5.91
C GLU A 401 -10.65 30.63 -7.21
N GLU A 402 -9.86 29.55 -7.33
CA GLU A 402 -9.95 28.62 -8.46
C GLU A 402 -11.35 27.95 -8.52
N ILE A 403 -11.92 27.50 -7.39
CA ILE A 403 -13.28 26.93 -7.34
C ILE A 403 -14.32 27.95 -7.85
N GLU A 404 -14.25 29.19 -7.38
CA GLU A 404 -15.17 30.25 -7.78
C GLU A 404 -15.07 30.54 -9.28
N ILE A 405 -13.85 30.56 -9.84
CA ILE A 405 -13.62 30.73 -11.28
C ILE A 405 -14.29 29.61 -12.08
N TYR A 406 -14.05 28.34 -11.72
CA TYR A 406 -14.66 27.21 -12.43
C TYR A 406 -16.19 27.17 -12.29
N THR A 407 -16.71 27.58 -11.13
CA THR A 407 -18.16 27.73 -10.93
C THR A 407 -18.74 28.79 -11.87
N VAL A 408 -18.06 29.93 -12.03
CA VAL A 408 -18.51 31.01 -12.94
C VAL A 408 -18.52 30.54 -14.39
N LEU A 409 -17.52 29.74 -14.82
CA LEU A 409 -17.48 29.18 -16.17
C LEU A 409 -18.69 28.26 -16.47
N LEU A 410 -19.23 27.59 -15.46
CA LEU A 410 -20.36 26.68 -15.58
C LEU A 410 -21.73 27.38 -15.54
N PHE A 411 -21.81 28.61 -15.01
CA PHE A 411 -23.10 29.33 -14.90
C PHE A 411 -23.80 29.58 -16.23
N ASP A 412 -23.04 29.83 -17.28
CA ASP A 412 -23.59 30.10 -18.61
C ASP A 412 -24.14 28.81 -19.25
N GLU A 413 -23.51 27.66 -18.98
CA GLU A 413 -24.02 26.35 -19.41
C GLU A 413 -25.31 25.96 -18.66
N TRP A 414 -25.34 26.26 -17.37
CA TRP A 414 -26.46 25.94 -16.48
C TRP A 414 -27.64 26.91 -16.56
N ASN A 415 -27.50 28.02 -17.29
CA ASN A 415 -28.50 29.10 -17.36
C ASN A 415 -28.93 29.60 -15.97
N ILE A 416 -27.98 29.76 -15.03
CA ILE A 416 -28.27 30.24 -13.67
C ILE A 416 -28.64 31.72 -13.69
N GLU A 417 -29.73 32.08 -13.00
CA GLU A 417 -30.19 33.46 -12.82
C GLU A 417 -29.16 34.33 -12.08
N ASP A 418 -28.99 35.59 -12.51
CA ASP A 418 -27.98 36.53 -11.97
C ASP A 418 -28.09 36.75 -10.46
N GLU A 419 -29.31 36.68 -9.90
CA GLU A 419 -29.55 36.83 -8.47
C GLU A 419 -28.95 35.66 -7.66
N LEU A 420 -29.00 34.44 -8.21
CA LEU A 420 -28.48 33.23 -7.56
C LEU A 420 -26.97 33.09 -7.70
N ARG A 421 -26.36 33.61 -8.78
CA ARG A 421 -24.91 33.51 -9.05
C ARG A 421 -24.05 33.93 -7.86
N LYS A 422 -24.36 35.06 -7.21
CA LYS A 422 -23.61 35.57 -6.05
C LYS A 422 -23.73 34.68 -4.82
N ILE A 423 -24.90 34.07 -4.63
CA ILE A 423 -25.17 33.17 -3.50
C ILE A 423 -24.40 31.87 -3.70
N ILE A 424 -24.47 31.29 -4.90
CA ILE A 424 -23.78 30.05 -5.24
C ILE A 424 -22.26 30.22 -5.06
N ILE A 425 -21.65 31.28 -5.60
CA ILE A 425 -20.22 31.59 -5.40
C ILE A 425 -19.83 31.58 -3.92
N ARG A 426 -20.64 32.18 -3.05
CA ARG A 426 -20.34 32.23 -1.61
C ARG A 426 -20.37 30.84 -0.95
N ILE A 427 -21.22 29.94 -1.41
CA ILE A 427 -21.45 28.63 -0.78
C ILE A 427 -20.50 27.57 -1.34
N VAL A 428 -20.10 27.65 -2.62
CA VAL A 428 -19.18 26.67 -3.25
C VAL A 428 -17.82 26.57 -2.56
N GLY A 429 -17.31 27.66 -1.98
CA GLY A 429 -16.09 27.64 -1.17
C GLY A 429 -16.20 26.82 0.13
N SER A 430 -17.40 26.36 0.50
CA SER A 430 -17.70 25.56 1.70
C SER A 430 -18.36 24.22 1.40
N HIS A 431 -18.23 23.71 0.17
CA HIS A 431 -18.85 22.46 -0.25
C HIS A 431 -18.39 21.27 0.61
N ALA A 432 -19.32 20.40 1.07
CA ALA A 432 -19.02 19.35 2.04
C ALA A 432 -17.94 18.34 1.58
N PHE A 433 -17.93 17.99 0.29
CA PHE A 433 -16.90 17.14 -0.31
C PHE A 433 -15.50 17.76 -0.39
N LEU A 434 -15.40 19.07 -0.21
CA LEU A 434 -14.18 19.86 -0.33
C LEU A 434 -13.91 20.59 1.00
N PRO A 435 -13.52 19.89 2.08
CA PRO A 435 -13.11 20.53 3.32
C PRO A 435 -11.77 21.29 3.18
N PRO A 436 -11.46 22.21 4.12
CA PRO A 436 -10.13 22.84 4.21
C PRO A 436 -9.01 21.81 4.35
N VAL A 437 -7.83 22.11 3.78
CA VAL A 437 -6.68 21.18 3.82
C VAL A 437 -6.21 20.92 5.27
N ASN A 438 -6.13 21.98 6.07
CA ASN A 438 -5.86 21.97 7.51
C ASN A 438 -6.22 23.34 8.12
N ASP A 439 -6.11 23.47 9.44
CA ASP A 439 -6.41 24.72 10.17
C ASP A 439 -5.51 25.90 9.77
N THR A 440 -4.34 25.64 9.16
CA THR A 440 -3.37 26.66 8.78
C THR A 440 -3.52 27.14 7.33
N LYS A 441 -4.17 26.36 6.45
CA LYS A 441 -4.47 26.66 5.04
C LYS A 441 -5.97 26.64 4.79
N MET A 442 -6.66 27.63 5.36
CA MET A 442 -8.13 27.76 5.26
C MET A 442 -8.61 28.31 3.90
N ASP A 443 -7.73 28.68 2.99
CA ASP A 443 -8.00 29.16 1.63
C ASP A 443 -7.87 28.07 0.56
N ALA A 444 -7.28 26.92 0.92
CA ALA A 444 -7.18 25.74 0.07
C ALA A 444 -8.21 24.69 0.48
N ARG A 445 -8.70 23.95 -0.51
CA ARG A 445 -9.62 22.82 -0.38
C ARG A 445 -9.03 21.57 -0.98
N LYS A 446 -9.40 20.42 -0.42
CA LYS A 446 -9.09 19.10 -1.00
C LYS A 446 -10.31 18.22 -0.88
N PHE A 447 -10.41 17.20 -1.72
CA PHE A 447 -11.43 16.18 -1.52
C PHE A 447 -11.26 15.53 -0.15
N GLU A 448 -12.38 15.34 0.55
CA GLU A 448 -12.36 14.76 1.90
C GLU A 448 -11.71 13.36 1.93
N HIS A 449 -11.86 12.62 0.84
CA HIS A 449 -11.27 11.30 0.68
C HIS A 449 -10.96 11.04 -0.80
N GLU A 450 -9.90 10.27 -1.05
CA GLU A 450 -9.44 9.95 -2.40
C GLU A 450 -10.49 9.21 -3.23
N GLU A 451 -11.26 8.32 -2.61
CA GLU A 451 -12.37 7.62 -3.28
C GLU A 451 -13.38 8.59 -3.92
N PHE A 452 -13.68 9.72 -3.25
CA PHE A 452 -14.55 10.75 -3.81
C PHE A 452 -13.86 11.50 -4.96
N LYS A 453 -12.59 11.87 -4.79
CA LYS A 453 -11.76 12.45 -5.88
C LYS A 453 -11.78 11.54 -7.11
N HIS A 454 -11.55 10.24 -6.92
CA HIS A 454 -11.51 9.25 -8.00
C HIS A 454 -12.86 9.06 -8.67
N TYR A 455 -13.96 9.07 -7.90
CA TYR A 455 -15.32 9.04 -8.45
C TYR A 455 -15.60 10.24 -9.36
N PHE A 456 -15.36 11.47 -8.89
CA PHE A 456 -15.61 12.68 -9.68
C PHE A 456 -14.65 12.79 -10.89
N LEU A 457 -13.40 12.35 -10.73
CA LEU A 457 -12.45 12.25 -11.85
C LEU A 457 -12.93 11.23 -12.90
N ALA A 458 -13.53 10.12 -12.47
CA ALA A 458 -14.10 9.11 -13.36
C ALA A 458 -15.31 9.64 -14.14
N ARG A 459 -16.17 10.46 -13.51
CA ARG A 459 -17.26 11.17 -14.19
C ARG A 459 -16.73 12.09 -15.28
N ALA A 460 -15.71 12.90 -14.96
CA ALA A 460 -15.06 13.76 -15.94
C ALA A 460 -14.42 12.95 -17.10
N LEU A 461 -13.79 11.81 -16.81
CA LEU A 461 -13.23 10.94 -17.84
C LEU A 461 -14.31 10.30 -18.71
N ALA A 462 -15.44 9.88 -18.14
CA ALA A 462 -16.58 9.36 -18.89
C ALA A 462 -17.14 10.41 -19.86
N ASP A 463 -17.26 11.67 -19.41
CA ASP A 463 -17.65 12.79 -20.28
C ASP A 463 -16.68 13.00 -21.45
N LEU A 464 -15.38 12.81 -21.22
CA LEU A 464 -14.38 12.85 -22.30
C LEU A 464 -14.57 11.70 -23.31
N PHE A 465 -14.89 10.49 -22.85
CA PHE A 465 -15.24 9.38 -23.74
C PHE A 465 -16.51 9.68 -24.55
N ASN A 466 -17.60 10.08 -23.88
CA ASN A 466 -18.88 10.39 -24.52
C ASN A 466 -18.73 11.52 -25.57
N ASN A 467 -17.99 12.58 -25.22
CA ASN A 467 -17.68 13.66 -26.16
C ASN A 467 -16.82 13.17 -27.34
N SER A 468 -15.84 12.32 -27.08
CA SER A 468 -15.00 11.74 -28.14
C SER A 468 -15.81 10.86 -29.09
N VAL A 469 -16.75 10.07 -28.58
CA VAL A 469 -17.65 9.24 -29.38
C VAL A 469 -18.59 10.10 -30.21
N ARG A 470 -19.19 11.13 -29.61
CA ARG A 470 -20.15 12.05 -30.24
C ARG A 470 -19.53 12.92 -31.34
N THR A 471 -18.32 13.44 -31.11
CA THR A 471 -17.65 14.39 -32.01
C THR A 471 -16.64 13.76 -32.95
N ASP A 472 -16.34 12.47 -32.75
CA ASP A 472 -15.25 11.76 -33.43
C ASP A 472 -13.85 12.39 -33.20
N ASN A 473 -13.70 13.14 -32.10
CA ASN A 473 -12.46 13.82 -31.74
C ASN A 473 -12.00 13.43 -30.33
N TYR A 474 -10.90 12.70 -30.25
CA TYR A 474 -10.34 12.18 -29.01
C TYR A 474 -9.13 12.99 -28.48
N THR A 475 -8.95 14.24 -28.92
CA THR A 475 -7.78 15.06 -28.54
C THR A 475 -7.73 15.37 -27.04
N GLU A 476 -8.86 15.76 -26.44
CA GLU A 476 -8.93 16.06 -25.00
C GLU A 476 -8.81 14.77 -24.16
N LEU A 477 -9.44 13.68 -24.60
CA LEU A 477 -9.25 12.36 -23.99
C LEU A 477 -7.78 11.93 -24.02
N LYS A 478 -7.11 12.11 -25.17
CA LYS A 478 -5.67 11.85 -25.30
C LYS A 478 -4.90 12.71 -24.31
N ARG A 479 -5.14 14.03 -24.25
CA ARG A 479 -4.44 14.93 -23.32
C ARG A 479 -4.61 14.47 -21.87
N PHE A 480 -5.83 14.10 -21.48
CA PHE A 480 -6.14 13.64 -20.13
C PHE A 480 -5.34 12.39 -19.74
N LEU A 481 -5.26 11.40 -20.64
CA LEU A 481 -4.54 10.14 -20.42
C LEU A 481 -3.01 10.27 -20.43
N TYR A 482 -2.45 11.42 -20.81
CA TYR A 482 -0.99 11.65 -20.85
C TYR A 482 -0.41 12.20 -19.54
N ILE A 483 -1.25 12.77 -18.67
CA ILE A 483 -0.81 13.62 -17.56
C ILE A 483 -0.11 12.82 -16.47
N GLU A 484 -0.78 11.80 -15.94
CA GLU A 484 -0.36 11.03 -14.77
C GLU A 484 -0.95 9.62 -14.81
N GLN A 485 -0.45 8.70 -13.98
CA GLN A 485 -0.97 7.34 -13.86
C GLN A 485 -2.36 7.33 -13.21
N LEU A 486 -3.34 6.74 -13.90
CA LEU A 486 -4.72 6.63 -13.41
C LEU A 486 -4.81 5.63 -12.25
N PRO A 487 -5.46 6.01 -11.14
CA PRO A 487 -5.86 5.07 -10.10
C PRO A 487 -6.88 4.05 -10.61
N ASP A 488 -6.75 2.78 -10.19
CA ASP A 488 -7.63 1.68 -10.61
C ASP A 488 -9.12 1.97 -10.32
N SER A 489 -9.42 2.66 -9.22
CA SER A 489 -10.80 3.05 -8.87
C SER A 489 -11.42 4.02 -9.88
N VAL A 490 -10.62 4.87 -10.55
CA VAL A 490 -11.14 5.76 -11.60
C VAL A 490 -11.65 4.92 -12.78
N ALA A 491 -10.88 3.91 -13.21
CA ALA A 491 -11.29 2.98 -14.25
C ALA A 491 -12.51 2.14 -13.84
N MET A 492 -12.57 1.72 -12.57
CA MET A 492 -13.70 0.99 -12.00
C MET A 492 -15.03 1.76 -12.08
N TYR A 493 -15.00 3.09 -11.92
CA TYR A 493 -16.21 3.92 -11.97
C TYR A 493 -16.55 4.44 -13.36
N CYS A 494 -15.53 4.77 -14.17
CA CYS A 494 -15.69 5.52 -15.42
C CYS A 494 -16.71 4.87 -16.37
N PHE A 495 -16.59 3.55 -16.59
CA PHE A 495 -17.38 2.85 -17.60
C PHE A 495 -18.86 2.65 -17.21
N ASN A 496 -19.23 2.94 -15.96
CA ASN A 496 -20.65 3.00 -15.57
C ASN A 496 -21.38 4.22 -16.16
N TYR A 497 -20.62 5.20 -16.65
CA TYR A 497 -21.13 6.49 -17.13
C TYR A 497 -20.79 6.77 -18.60
N VAL A 498 -20.23 5.78 -19.30
CA VAL A 498 -20.02 5.87 -20.75
C VAL A 498 -21.30 5.39 -21.44
N ASP A 499 -21.88 6.27 -22.25
CA ASP A 499 -23.14 6.01 -22.94
C ASP A 499 -22.99 4.87 -23.95
N ASP A 500 -23.96 3.95 -23.98
CA ASP A 500 -24.04 2.82 -24.91
C ASP A 500 -22.70 2.06 -25.05
N LEU A 501 -22.01 1.83 -23.92
CA LEU A 501 -20.64 1.29 -23.90
C LEU A 501 -20.45 0.08 -24.83
N ASN A 502 -21.34 -0.90 -24.75
CA ASN A 502 -21.27 -2.13 -25.55
C ASN A 502 -21.23 -1.84 -27.07
N ASP A 503 -21.97 -0.83 -27.52
CA ASP A 503 -22.03 -0.43 -28.93
C ASP A 503 -20.81 0.42 -29.33
N ASN A 504 -20.21 1.13 -28.36
CA ASN A 504 -19.10 2.05 -28.57
C ASN A 504 -17.70 1.44 -28.36
N ILE A 505 -17.57 0.22 -27.81
CA ILE A 505 -16.27 -0.41 -27.50
C ILE A 505 -15.32 -0.45 -28.69
N GLN A 506 -15.78 -0.89 -29.86
CA GLN A 506 -14.91 -0.99 -31.05
C GLN A 506 -14.36 0.38 -31.46
N LYS A 507 -15.18 1.43 -31.31
CA LYS A 507 -14.79 2.80 -31.59
C LYS A 507 -13.76 3.31 -30.59
N ILE A 508 -13.98 3.04 -29.30
CA ILE A 508 -13.04 3.39 -28.21
C ILE A 508 -11.70 2.64 -28.36
N LEU A 509 -11.71 1.35 -28.71
CA LEU A 509 -10.50 0.58 -29.01
C LEU A 509 -9.73 1.18 -30.20
N GLY A 510 -10.46 1.63 -31.23
CA GLY A 510 -9.88 2.35 -32.36
C GLY A 510 -9.17 3.65 -31.93
N TYR A 511 -9.76 4.40 -30.99
CA TYR A 511 -9.14 5.60 -30.42
C TYR A 511 -7.87 5.26 -29.64
N PHE A 512 -7.91 4.25 -28.77
CA PHE A 512 -6.73 3.81 -28.02
C PHE A 512 -5.58 3.41 -28.94
N LYS A 513 -5.86 2.59 -29.96
CA LYS A 513 -4.86 2.21 -30.96
C LYS A 513 -4.27 3.42 -31.67
N ALA A 514 -5.11 4.33 -32.16
CA ALA A 514 -4.64 5.55 -32.83
C ALA A 514 -3.80 6.47 -31.93
N MET A 515 -4.15 6.57 -30.63
CA MET A 515 -3.37 7.35 -29.67
C MET A 515 -1.97 6.75 -29.42
N LEU A 516 -1.90 5.42 -29.30
CA LEU A 516 -0.68 4.66 -29.05
C LEU A 516 0.24 4.64 -30.27
N ASP A 517 -0.31 4.43 -31.46
CA ASP A 517 0.46 4.46 -32.72
C ASP A 517 1.07 5.85 -32.98
N ALA A 518 0.43 6.91 -32.49
CA ALA A 518 0.91 8.29 -32.56
C ALA A 518 1.85 8.69 -31.41
N GLU A 519 2.13 7.80 -30.45
CA GLU A 519 3.01 8.08 -29.32
C GLU A 519 4.49 7.92 -29.72
N TRP A 520 5.23 9.03 -29.69
CA TRP A 520 6.65 9.07 -30.09
C TRP A 520 7.63 9.07 -28.90
N LYS A 521 7.12 9.33 -27.68
CA LYS A 521 7.88 9.34 -26.43
C LYS A 521 7.09 8.62 -25.34
N PRO A 522 7.74 7.84 -24.47
CA PRO A 522 7.05 7.18 -23.36
C PRO A 522 6.33 8.20 -22.47
N THR A 523 5.01 8.03 -22.31
CA THR A 523 4.17 8.77 -21.37
C THR A 523 3.35 7.81 -20.50
N TYR A 524 2.38 8.32 -19.73
CA TYR A 524 1.45 7.47 -18.97
C TYR A 524 0.37 6.82 -19.84
N LEU A 525 0.28 7.14 -21.14
CA LEU A 525 -0.77 6.64 -22.03
C LEU A 525 -0.87 5.11 -22.03
N GLN A 526 0.25 4.41 -22.21
CA GLN A 526 0.28 2.93 -22.26
C GLN A 526 -0.19 2.29 -20.96
N LEU A 527 0.18 2.89 -19.81
CA LEU A 527 -0.24 2.42 -18.49
C LEU A 527 -1.72 2.70 -18.27
N ASN A 528 -2.18 3.89 -18.62
CA ASN A 528 -3.57 4.30 -18.43
C ASN A 528 -4.54 3.51 -19.28
N ILE A 529 -4.20 3.24 -20.54
CA ILE A 529 -4.97 2.34 -21.41
C ILE A 529 -4.94 0.92 -20.84
N GLY A 530 -3.80 0.47 -20.33
CA GLY A 530 -3.67 -0.83 -19.65
C GLY A 530 -4.57 -0.95 -18.42
N THR A 531 -4.69 0.11 -17.61
CA THR A 531 -5.61 0.17 -16.47
C THR A 531 -7.07 0.19 -16.95
N LEU A 532 -7.41 1.00 -17.94
CA LEU A 532 -8.79 1.18 -18.39
C LEU A 532 -9.35 -0.05 -19.12
N LEU A 533 -8.57 -0.67 -19.98
CA LEU A 533 -9.05 -1.70 -20.90
C LEU A 533 -9.73 -2.88 -20.17
N PRO A 534 -9.12 -3.53 -19.16
CA PRO A 534 -9.75 -4.67 -18.46
C PRO A 534 -11.06 -4.30 -17.75
N PHE A 535 -11.20 -3.07 -17.24
CA PHE A 535 -12.46 -2.61 -16.66
C PHE A 535 -13.52 -2.31 -17.74
N MET A 536 -13.11 -1.80 -18.89
CA MET A 536 -14.02 -1.50 -20.01
C MET A 536 -14.70 -2.75 -20.56
N ILE A 537 -13.98 -3.86 -20.63
CA ILE A 537 -14.45 -5.11 -21.24
C ILE A 537 -14.98 -6.14 -20.22
N ASP A 538 -14.99 -5.79 -18.93
CA ASP A 538 -15.39 -6.71 -17.86
C ASP A 538 -16.86 -7.14 -18.00
N LYS A 539 -17.12 -8.44 -17.85
CA LYS A 539 -18.45 -9.07 -17.92
C LYS A 539 -19.18 -8.92 -19.26
N ILE A 540 -18.51 -8.42 -20.31
CA ILE A 540 -19.10 -8.30 -21.65
C ILE A 540 -18.89 -9.60 -22.42
N ASP A 541 -20.00 -10.18 -22.90
CA ASP A 541 -19.95 -11.38 -23.73
C ASP A 541 -19.93 -11.03 -25.22
N PHE A 542 -18.73 -10.89 -25.79
CA PHE A 542 -18.58 -10.56 -27.19
C PHE A 542 -19.02 -11.73 -28.08
N LYS A 543 -20.04 -11.51 -28.93
CA LYS A 543 -20.51 -12.52 -29.90
C LYS A 543 -19.45 -12.92 -30.92
N SER A 544 -18.53 -12.00 -31.22
CA SER A 544 -17.40 -12.20 -32.13
C SER A 544 -16.10 -11.86 -31.38
N PRO A 545 -15.03 -12.64 -31.55
CA PRO A 545 -13.75 -12.35 -30.91
C PRO A 545 -13.25 -10.93 -31.21
N ILE A 546 -12.83 -10.22 -30.18
CA ILE A 546 -12.16 -8.91 -30.30
C ILE A 546 -10.65 -9.11 -30.24
N CYS A 547 -9.91 -8.38 -31.05
CA CYS A 547 -8.46 -8.31 -30.98
C CYS A 547 -8.03 -6.88 -30.68
N PHE A 548 -7.22 -6.71 -29.63
CA PHE A 548 -6.56 -5.46 -29.33
C PHE A 548 -5.05 -5.62 -29.48
N ASP A 549 -4.58 -5.27 -30.68
CA ASP A 549 -3.18 -5.28 -31.08
C ASP A 549 -2.59 -3.88 -30.88
N SER A 550 -1.93 -3.66 -29.74
CA SER A 550 -1.29 -2.40 -29.39
C SER A 550 -0.30 -2.58 -28.25
N ARG A 551 0.76 -1.76 -28.22
CA ARG A 551 1.75 -1.75 -27.14
C ARG A 551 1.17 -1.11 -25.89
N VAL A 552 0.81 -1.94 -24.91
CA VAL A 552 0.09 -1.53 -23.70
C VAL A 552 0.71 -2.21 -22.49
N ASN A 553 0.79 -1.46 -21.38
CA ASN A 553 1.34 -1.97 -20.13
C ASN A 553 0.21 -2.25 -19.13
N TYR A 554 -0.02 -3.51 -18.82
CA TYR A 554 -1.03 -3.98 -17.88
C TYR A 554 -0.40 -4.19 -16.50
N SER A 555 -0.98 -3.57 -15.46
CA SER A 555 -0.49 -3.61 -14.08
C SER A 555 -1.13 -4.75 -13.24
N SER A 556 -0.73 -4.85 -11.97
CA SER A 556 -0.88 -6.05 -11.15
C SER A 556 -2.32 -6.48 -10.85
N LEU A 557 -3.15 -5.62 -10.25
CA LEU A 557 -4.45 -6.03 -9.67
C LEU A 557 -5.65 -5.83 -10.60
N ILE A 558 -5.46 -5.22 -11.77
CA ILE A 558 -6.56 -4.84 -12.67
C ILE A 558 -7.36 -6.05 -13.21
N PHE A 559 -6.75 -7.24 -13.22
CA PHE A 559 -7.40 -8.49 -13.61
C PHE A 559 -8.11 -9.20 -12.45
N GLU A 560 -7.88 -8.83 -11.18
CA GLU A 560 -8.59 -9.45 -10.06
C GLU A 560 -10.11 -9.24 -10.19
N ASN A 561 -10.88 -10.29 -9.89
CA ASN A 561 -12.34 -10.29 -9.94
C ASN A 561 -12.95 -9.98 -11.33
N LYS A 562 -12.19 -10.17 -12.41
CA LYS A 562 -12.66 -9.92 -13.78
C LYS A 562 -13.24 -11.17 -14.43
N LYS A 563 -14.23 -10.96 -15.31
CA LYS A 563 -14.73 -11.97 -16.24
C LYS A 563 -14.53 -11.48 -17.66
N LEU A 564 -13.58 -12.08 -18.37
CA LEU A 564 -13.25 -11.74 -19.75
C LEU A 564 -13.61 -12.91 -20.68
N SER A 565 -14.32 -12.62 -21.78
CA SER A 565 -14.59 -13.63 -22.81
C SER A 565 -14.29 -13.15 -24.22
N ASN A 566 -13.87 -14.07 -25.10
CA ASN A 566 -13.70 -13.84 -26.54
C ASN A 566 -12.80 -12.64 -26.87
N ILE A 567 -11.63 -12.53 -26.25
CA ILE A 567 -10.67 -11.45 -26.50
C ILE A 567 -9.25 -11.96 -26.75
N THR A 568 -8.57 -11.31 -27.70
CA THR A 568 -7.13 -11.46 -27.96
C THR A 568 -6.40 -10.18 -27.59
N PHE A 569 -5.48 -10.27 -26.64
CA PHE A 569 -4.50 -9.23 -26.36
C PHE A 569 -3.26 -9.50 -27.19
N GLU A 570 -2.78 -8.51 -27.94
CA GLU A 570 -1.61 -8.65 -28.78
C GLU A 570 -0.61 -7.50 -28.58
N ASN A 571 0.69 -7.83 -28.54
CA ASN A 571 1.79 -6.89 -28.31
C ASN A 571 1.76 -6.19 -26.94
N GLY A 572 1.13 -6.80 -25.93
CA GLY A 572 1.00 -6.26 -24.57
C GLY A 572 2.12 -6.69 -23.62
N THR A 573 2.47 -5.83 -22.67
CA THR A 573 3.37 -6.14 -21.56
C THR A 573 2.57 -6.22 -20.26
N PHE A 574 2.68 -7.34 -19.55
CA PHE A 574 1.94 -7.67 -18.33
C PHE A 574 2.90 -7.72 -17.14
N ILE A 575 2.69 -6.84 -16.16
CA ILE A 575 3.59 -6.62 -15.04
C ILE A 575 2.90 -7.09 -13.75
N ASN A 576 3.43 -8.18 -13.18
CA ASN A 576 2.98 -8.76 -11.90
C ASN A 576 1.48 -9.04 -11.82
N ILE A 577 0.89 -9.59 -12.88
CA ILE A 577 -0.57 -9.74 -12.98
C ILE A 577 -1.10 -10.75 -11.95
N SER A 578 -2.18 -10.37 -11.27
CA SER A 578 -2.92 -11.21 -10.35
C SER A 578 -4.21 -11.67 -11.00
N LEU A 579 -4.39 -12.99 -11.08
CA LEU A 579 -5.60 -13.64 -11.61
C LEU A 579 -6.50 -14.18 -10.49
N ARG A 580 -6.47 -13.54 -9.32
CA ARG A 580 -7.33 -13.90 -8.18
C ARG A 580 -8.80 -13.69 -8.54
N ASP A 581 -9.64 -14.68 -8.22
CA ASP A 581 -11.09 -14.65 -8.49
C ASP A 581 -11.43 -14.28 -9.95
N THR A 582 -10.57 -14.67 -10.90
CA THR A 582 -10.67 -14.29 -12.32
C THR A 582 -11.25 -15.43 -13.17
N ILE A 583 -12.13 -15.06 -14.11
CA ILE A 583 -12.71 -15.97 -15.10
C ILE A 583 -12.25 -15.53 -16.49
N LEU A 584 -11.54 -16.40 -17.21
CA LEU A 584 -11.11 -16.19 -18.58
C LEU A 584 -11.71 -17.29 -19.48
N ASP A 585 -12.48 -16.90 -20.49
CA ASP A 585 -13.12 -17.83 -21.43
C ASP A 585 -12.80 -17.45 -22.89
N ASN A 586 -12.10 -18.33 -23.60
CA ASN A 586 -11.63 -18.07 -24.96
C ASN A 586 -10.79 -16.77 -25.06
N VAL A 587 -9.72 -16.70 -24.27
CA VAL A 587 -8.80 -15.56 -24.19
C VAL A 587 -7.43 -15.94 -24.74
N GLN A 588 -6.88 -15.11 -25.61
CA GLN A 588 -5.54 -15.31 -26.18
C GLN A 588 -4.61 -14.14 -25.85
N PHE A 589 -3.37 -14.45 -25.53
CA PHE A 589 -2.29 -13.47 -25.39
C PHE A 589 -1.26 -13.76 -26.48
N LYS A 590 -1.02 -12.84 -27.42
CA LYS A 590 -0.14 -13.04 -28.58
C LYS A 590 1.00 -12.03 -28.59
N ASN A 591 2.23 -12.47 -28.85
CA ASN A 591 3.39 -11.57 -28.89
C ASN A 591 3.49 -10.69 -27.62
N CYS A 592 3.14 -11.25 -26.47
CA CYS A 592 3.07 -10.53 -25.20
C CYS A 592 4.30 -10.84 -24.33
N ASP A 593 4.62 -9.92 -23.44
CA ASP A 593 5.68 -10.10 -22.44
C ASP A 593 5.07 -10.11 -21.04
N PHE A 594 5.24 -11.20 -20.30
CA PHE A 594 4.84 -11.32 -18.91
C PHE A 594 6.08 -11.27 -18.02
N ASN A 595 6.14 -10.29 -17.12
CA ASN A 595 7.14 -10.29 -16.06
C ASN A 595 6.83 -11.39 -15.05
N GLU A 596 5.60 -11.45 -14.56
CA GLU A 596 5.18 -12.42 -13.56
C GLU A 596 3.66 -12.64 -13.62
N ILE A 597 3.24 -13.89 -13.54
CA ILE A 597 1.83 -14.29 -13.45
C ILE A 597 1.54 -14.87 -12.07
N ARG A 598 0.50 -14.39 -11.40
CA ARG A 598 0.08 -14.86 -10.06
C ARG A 598 -1.28 -15.51 -10.11
N ILE A 599 -1.36 -16.73 -9.56
CA ILE A 599 -2.60 -17.51 -9.51
C ILE A 599 -2.87 -17.89 -8.05
N GLU A 600 -4.01 -17.41 -7.52
CA GLU A 600 -4.49 -17.77 -6.18
C GLU A 600 -5.34 -19.04 -6.27
N THR A 601 -4.72 -20.17 -5.92
CA THR A 601 -5.29 -21.52 -6.11
C THR A 601 -6.51 -21.81 -5.24
N ALA A 602 -6.71 -21.09 -4.13
CA ALA A 602 -7.89 -21.22 -3.29
C ALA A 602 -9.06 -20.32 -3.73
N SER A 603 -8.86 -19.43 -4.71
CA SER A 603 -9.90 -18.48 -5.17
C SER A 603 -10.74 -19.04 -6.32
N ARG A 604 -11.79 -18.31 -6.72
CA ARG A 604 -12.67 -18.69 -7.84
C ARG A 604 -12.01 -18.42 -9.19
N VAL A 605 -10.98 -19.20 -9.53
CA VAL A 605 -10.28 -19.11 -10.81
C VAL A 605 -10.86 -20.10 -11.81
N VAL A 606 -11.25 -19.62 -13.00
CA VAL A 606 -11.77 -20.48 -14.07
C VAL A 606 -11.17 -20.06 -15.40
N PHE A 607 -10.31 -20.91 -15.97
CA PHE A 607 -9.69 -20.70 -17.29
C PHE A 607 -10.19 -21.74 -18.27
N ARG A 608 -10.79 -21.29 -19.37
CA ARG A 608 -11.31 -22.12 -20.47
C ARG A 608 -10.76 -21.59 -21.78
N ASN A 609 -10.12 -22.46 -22.56
CA ASN A 609 -9.51 -22.08 -23.85
C ASN A 609 -8.62 -20.84 -23.74
N VAL A 610 -7.75 -20.79 -22.72
CA VAL A 610 -6.78 -19.71 -22.53
C VAL A 610 -5.43 -20.13 -23.11
N SER A 611 -4.84 -19.27 -23.92
CA SER A 611 -3.55 -19.53 -24.57
C SER A 611 -2.63 -18.31 -24.56
N ILE A 612 -1.35 -18.56 -24.40
CA ILE A 612 -0.25 -17.62 -24.50
C ILE A 612 0.59 -18.08 -25.71
N VAL A 613 0.57 -17.29 -26.78
CA VAL A 613 1.13 -17.63 -28.10
C VAL A 613 2.28 -16.69 -28.43
N ASP A 614 3.42 -17.22 -28.84
CA ASP A 614 4.62 -16.43 -29.25
C ASP A 614 5.01 -15.35 -28.22
N SER A 615 4.83 -15.67 -26.94
CA SER A 615 4.93 -14.72 -25.85
C SER A 615 5.95 -15.20 -24.82
N ASN A 616 6.60 -14.27 -24.15
CA ASN A 616 7.57 -14.58 -23.11
C ASN A 616 6.92 -14.50 -21.73
N VAL A 617 7.17 -15.50 -20.87
CA VAL A 617 6.76 -15.50 -19.47
C VAL A 617 8.00 -15.65 -18.61
N SER A 618 8.34 -14.61 -17.84
CA SER A 618 9.58 -14.59 -17.06
C SER A 618 9.43 -15.34 -15.73
N SER A 619 8.25 -15.28 -15.10
CA SER A 619 7.96 -16.09 -13.91
C SER A 619 6.47 -16.37 -13.70
N ILE A 620 6.20 -17.39 -12.88
CA ILE A 620 4.87 -17.70 -12.35
C ILE A 620 4.94 -17.95 -10.84
N VAL A 621 3.94 -17.46 -10.12
CA VAL A 621 3.79 -17.60 -8.67
C VAL A 621 2.42 -18.19 -8.34
N LEU A 622 2.41 -19.31 -7.62
CA LEU A 622 1.18 -19.90 -7.09
C LEU A 622 1.00 -19.48 -5.64
N LEU A 623 -0.18 -18.92 -5.36
CA LEU A 623 -0.59 -18.48 -4.04
C LEU A 623 -1.66 -19.42 -3.48
N LYS A 624 -1.65 -19.59 -2.16
CA LYS A 624 -2.75 -20.20 -1.40
C LYS A 624 -3.01 -19.35 -0.17
N ASP A 625 -4.21 -18.79 -0.08
CA ASP A 625 -4.60 -17.88 1.01
C ASP A 625 -3.65 -16.68 1.15
N GLY A 626 -3.10 -16.20 0.02
CA GLY A 626 -2.10 -15.13 -0.04
C GLY A 626 -0.67 -15.54 0.33
N GLU A 627 -0.40 -16.80 0.67
CA GLU A 627 0.96 -17.30 0.87
C GLU A 627 1.52 -17.90 -0.42
N VAL A 628 2.79 -17.62 -0.71
CA VAL A 628 3.51 -18.21 -1.83
C VAL A 628 3.74 -19.69 -1.56
N VAL A 629 3.10 -20.54 -2.35
CA VAL A 629 3.26 -21.99 -2.31
C VAL A 629 4.36 -22.43 -3.25
N GLU A 630 4.43 -21.83 -4.43
CA GLU A 630 5.40 -22.18 -5.45
C GLU A 630 5.77 -20.98 -6.33
N VAL A 631 7.03 -20.92 -6.76
CA VAL A 631 7.55 -19.94 -7.71
C VAL A 631 8.38 -20.67 -8.76
N ALA A 632 8.26 -20.26 -10.02
CA ALA A 632 9.06 -20.79 -11.10
C ALA A 632 9.57 -19.69 -12.03
N TYR A 633 10.84 -19.83 -12.42
CA TYR A 633 11.54 -18.95 -13.37
C TYR A 633 12.10 -19.74 -14.58
N SER A 634 12.13 -21.07 -14.52
CA SER A 634 12.62 -21.88 -15.62
C SER A 634 11.52 -22.13 -16.67
N PRO A 635 11.82 -22.06 -17.97
CA PRO A 635 10.80 -22.21 -19.03
C PRO A 635 9.99 -23.51 -18.91
N THR A 636 10.66 -24.62 -18.59
CA THR A 636 10.02 -25.93 -18.40
C THR A 636 9.02 -25.92 -17.24
N ARG A 637 9.41 -25.34 -16.09
CA ARG A 637 8.53 -25.31 -14.91
C ARG A 637 7.39 -24.32 -15.10
N ILE A 638 7.65 -23.18 -15.73
CA ILE A 638 6.63 -22.19 -16.11
C ILE A 638 5.56 -22.87 -16.97
N THR A 639 5.96 -23.58 -18.02
CA THR A 639 5.05 -24.30 -18.93
C THR A 639 4.21 -25.34 -18.18
N ALA A 640 4.84 -26.12 -17.29
CA ALA A 640 4.14 -27.11 -16.49
C ALA A 640 3.09 -26.50 -15.55
N LEU A 641 3.42 -25.39 -14.89
CA LEU A 641 2.52 -24.70 -13.96
C LEU A 641 1.36 -23.99 -14.68
N LEU A 642 1.62 -23.38 -15.84
CA LEU A 642 0.57 -22.81 -16.69
C LEU A 642 -0.41 -23.89 -17.15
N THR A 643 0.11 -25.01 -17.65
CA THR A 643 -0.70 -26.14 -18.13
C THR A 643 -1.55 -26.74 -17.00
N ALA A 644 -0.97 -26.92 -15.81
CA ALA A 644 -1.68 -27.41 -14.64
C ALA A 644 -2.83 -26.49 -14.20
N ASN A 645 -2.77 -25.20 -14.55
CA ASN A 645 -3.82 -24.22 -14.29
C ASN A 645 -4.72 -23.97 -15.52
N ASN A 646 -4.68 -24.81 -16.56
CA ASN A 646 -5.47 -24.69 -17.80
C ASN A 646 -5.11 -23.49 -18.70
N ILE A 647 -3.86 -23.03 -18.67
CA ILE A 647 -3.31 -22.05 -19.62
C ILE A 647 -2.32 -22.78 -20.54
N LYS A 648 -2.54 -22.70 -21.86
CA LYS A 648 -1.63 -23.30 -22.85
C LYS A 648 -0.54 -22.30 -23.25
N LEU A 649 0.69 -22.77 -23.37
CA LEU A 649 1.80 -22.02 -23.98
C LEU A 649 2.04 -22.60 -25.38
N GLU A 650 1.96 -21.78 -26.42
CA GLU A 650 2.08 -22.19 -27.82
C GLU A 650 3.17 -21.35 -28.51
N GLU A 651 4.02 -21.98 -29.31
CA GLU A 651 4.90 -21.29 -30.26
C GLU A 651 4.36 -21.54 -31.67
N SER A 652 4.27 -20.51 -32.51
CA SER A 652 3.61 -20.54 -33.82
C SER A 652 4.14 -21.57 -34.83
N ASN A 653 5.23 -22.29 -34.51
CA ASN A 653 5.80 -23.32 -35.37
C ASN A 653 5.91 -24.72 -34.73
N GLU A 654 5.62 -24.92 -33.45
CA GLU A 654 5.59 -26.26 -32.84
C GLU A 654 4.50 -26.32 -31.76
N ILE A 655 3.58 -27.28 -31.88
CA ILE A 655 2.83 -27.73 -30.71
C ILE A 655 3.88 -28.38 -29.83
N ILE A 656 4.29 -27.71 -28.76
CA ILE A 656 5.01 -28.36 -27.68
C ILE A 656 4.02 -29.39 -27.13
N GLU A 657 4.09 -30.63 -27.63
CA GLU A 657 3.32 -31.73 -27.06
C GLU A 657 3.58 -31.72 -25.56
N PRO A 658 2.54 -31.94 -24.73
CA PRO A 658 2.70 -31.92 -23.28
C PRO A 658 3.77 -32.97 -22.95
N THR A 659 4.99 -32.50 -22.71
CA THR A 659 6.06 -33.36 -22.23
C THR A 659 5.53 -33.89 -20.92
N GLU A 660 5.39 -35.21 -20.81
CA GLU A 660 4.73 -35.90 -19.69
C GLU A 660 4.88 -35.12 -18.37
N VAL A 661 3.77 -34.49 -17.96
CA VAL A 661 3.76 -33.72 -16.72
C VAL A 661 3.73 -34.72 -15.57
N LEU A 662 4.76 -34.58 -14.71
CA LEU A 662 4.97 -35.14 -13.36
C LEU A 662 5.88 -36.37 -13.28
N THR A 663 7.18 -36.13 -13.11
CA THR A 663 7.79 -36.65 -11.87
C THR A 663 7.16 -35.84 -10.74
N GLU A 664 6.45 -36.50 -9.81
CA GLU A 664 6.15 -35.88 -8.53
C GLU A 664 7.43 -35.25 -8.01
N GLN A 665 7.41 -33.94 -7.72
CA GLN A 665 8.58 -33.31 -7.10
C GLN A 665 8.93 -34.14 -5.86
N SER A 666 10.19 -34.61 -5.80
CA SER A 666 10.67 -35.32 -4.63
C SER A 666 10.41 -34.45 -3.38
N GLU A 667 10.11 -35.10 -2.25
CA GLU A 667 9.97 -34.39 -0.98
C GLU A 667 11.21 -33.53 -0.69
N PHE A 668 12.39 -33.95 -1.16
CA PHE A 668 13.63 -33.20 -1.13
C PHE A 668 13.51 -31.85 -1.85
N LYS A 669 13.10 -31.84 -3.12
CA LYS A 669 12.93 -30.62 -3.91
C LYS A 669 11.89 -29.68 -3.30
N LYS A 670 10.75 -30.21 -2.84
CA LYS A 670 9.71 -29.41 -2.16
C LYS A 670 10.26 -28.75 -0.88
N ALA A 671 10.99 -29.51 -0.07
CA ALA A 671 11.59 -29.00 1.17
C ALA A 671 12.67 -27.94 0.90
N LEU A 672 13.50 -28.13 -0.12
CA LEU A 672 14.49 -27.14 -0.57
C LEU A 672 13.82 -25.85 -1.02
N THR A 673 12.82 -25.93 -1.91
CA THR A 673 12.11 -24.73 -2.40
C THR A 673 11.48 -23.96 -1.24
N LYS A 674 10.81 -24.66 -0.31
CA LYS A 674 10.27 -24.04 0.91
C LYS A 674 11.36 -23.37 1.74
N PHE A 675 12.52 -24.01 1.93
CA PHE A 675 13.64 -23.45 2.69
C PHE A 675 14.19 -22.17 2.03
N ILE A 676 14.43 -22.19 0.71
CA ILE A 676 14.93 -21.04 -0.04
C ILE A 676 13.95 -19.87 0.02
N LEU A 677 12.64 -20.12 -0.12
CA LEU A 677 11.62 -19.08 -0.08
C LEU A 677 11.56 -18.33 1.27
N LYS A 678 12.12 -18.87 2.36
CA LYS A 678 12.19 -18.16 3.66
C LYS A 678 13.09 -16.93 3.61
N PHE A 679 14.11 -16.95 2.74
CA PHE A 679 14.99 -15.80 2.51
C PHE A 679 14.31 -14.64 1.78
N ASN A 680 13.05 -14.80 1.36
CA ASN A 680 12.23 -13.68 0.92
C ASN A 680 11.92 -12.76 2.10
N LYS A 681 11.47 -13.31 3.23
CA LYS A 681 10.99 -12.52 4.37
C LYS A 681 12.09 -12.12 5.36
N MET A 682 13.22 -12.83 5.39
CA MET A 682 14.36 -12.50 6.24
C MET A 682 15.67 -12.62 5.48
N THR A 683 16.58 -11.68 5.70
CA THR A 683 17.92 -11.70 5.07
C THR A 683 18.82 -12.81 5.60
N ILE A 684 18.55 -13.29 6.82
CA ILE A 684 19.32 -14.32 7.51
C ILE A 684 18.37 -15.40 8.04
N GLN A 685 18.75 -16.66 7.89
CA GLN A 685 18.05 -17.81 8.48
C GLN A 685 18.90 -18.43 9.58
N TYR A 686 18.29 -18.63 10.76
CA TYR A 686 18.96 -19.23 11.91
C TYR A 686 18.52 -20.68 12.11
N GLU A 687 19.48 -21.57 12.35
CA GLU A 687 19.24 -23.01 12.59
C GLU A 687 18.16 -23.27 13.64
N LYS A 688 18.23 -22.57 14.77
CA LYS A 688 17.27 -22.71 15.87
C LYS A 688 15.86 -22.27 15.49
N ASN A 689 15.71 -21.32 14.57
CA ASN A 689 14.39 -20.92 14.09
C ASN A 689 13.79 -22.00 13.21
N ILE A 690 14.59 -22.60 12.33
CA ILE A 690 14.19 -23.73 11.48
C ILE A 690 13.77 -24.94 12.33
N LEU A 691 14.57 -25.29 13.34
CA LEU A 691 14.31 -26.44 14.24
C LEU A 691 12.99 -26.30 15.04
N ASN A 692 12.62 -25.08 15.41
CA ASN A 692 11.43 -24.83 16.22
C ASN A 692 10.15 -24.62 15.38
N GLU A 693 10.24 -24.75 14.05
CA GLU A 693 9.18 -24.36 13.14
C GLU A 693 8.27 -25.52 12.78
N LYS A 694 7.03 -25.46 13.29
CA LYS A 694 6.00 -26.48 13.02
C LYS A 694 5.60 -26.56 11.53
N TYR A 695 5.79 -25.48 10.75
CA TYR A 695 5.39 -25.38 9.35
C TYR A 695 6.27 -26.23 8.40
N LEU A 696 7.53 -26.51 8.79
CA LEU A 696 8.42 -27.41 8.06
C LEU A 696 8.15 -28.89 8.38
N GLY A 697 7.35 -29.18 9.41
CA GLY A 697 6.85 -30.51 9.72
C GLY A 697 7.97 -31.55 9.88
N SER A 698 7.82 -32.69 9.21
CA SER A 698 8.80 -33.79 9.15
C SER A 698 10.07 -33.45 8.36
N ASN A 699 10.09 -32.34 7.61
CA ASN A 699 11.17 -32.04 6.67
C ASN A 699 12.29 -31.22 7.31
N THR A 700 12.16 -30.86 8.59
CA THR A 700 13.18 -30.11 9.34
C THR A 700 14.51 -30.86 9.40
N ASP A 701 14.47 -32.17 9.70
CA ASP A 701 15.68 -32.99 9.75
C ASP A 701 16.32 -33.11 8.36
N LEU A 702 15.50 -33.29 7.31
CA LEU A 702 15.95 -33.29 5.91
C LEU A 702 16.63 -31.97 5.52
N ILE A 703 16.08 -30.84 5.98
CA ILE A 703 16.62 -29.52 5.69
C ILE A 703 18.00 -29.35 6.32
N ILE A 704 18.13 -29.65 7.61
CA ILE A 704 19.38 -29.41 8.35
C ILE A 704 20.47 -30.43 7.96
N SER A 705 20.11 -31.70 7.82
CA SER A 705 21.09 -32.78 7.62
C SER A 705 21.52 -32.96 6.16
N GLU A 706 20.69 -32.58 5.19
CA GLU A 706 20.97 -32.84 3.77
C GLU A 706 20.91 -31.60 2.89
N ILE A 707 19.84 -30.80 2.98
CA ILE A 707 19.63 -29.65 2.08
C ILE A 707 20.62 -28.53 2.36
N VAL A 708 20.79 -28.12 3.63
CA VAL A 708 21.72 -27.06 4.03
C VAL A 708 23.17 -27.39 3.64
N PRO A 709 23.72 -28.57 3.97
CA PRO A 709 25.06 -28.95 3.53
C PRO A 709 25.24 -28.88 2.02
N MET A 710 24.26 -29.36 1.24
CA MET A 710 24.30 -29.26 -0.23
C MET A 710 24.30 -27.79 -0.69
N CYS A 711 23.47 -26.94 -0.12
CA CYS A 711 23.43 -25.52 -0.48
C CYS A 711 24.77 -24.82 -0.19
N ILE A 712 25.48 -25.21 0.88
CA ILE A 712 26.82 -24.69 1.20
C ILE A 712 27.86 -25.20 0.21
N GLU A 713 27.84 -26.50 -0.10
CA GLU A 713 28.75 -27.13 -1.07
C GLU A 713 28.69 -26.44 -2.44
N TYR A 714 27.47 -26.16 -2.91
CA TYR A 714 27.22 -25.48 -4.18
C TYR A 714 27.29 -23.94 -4.08
N LYS A 715 27.65 -23.38 -2.93
CA LYS A 715 27.73 -21.93 -2.66
C LYS A 715 26.43 -21.17 -2.95
N VAL A 716 25.29 -21.84 -2.79
CA VAL A 716 23.97 -21.21 -2.83
C VAL A 716 23.74 -20.39 -1.55
N ILE A 717 24.23 -20.88 -0.42
CA ILE A 717 24.21 -20.18 0.87
C ILE A 717 25.61 -20.12 1.49
N GLU A 718 25.86 -19.08 2.28
CA GLU A 718 27.05 -18.93 3.11
C GLU A 718 26.72 -19.01 4.60
N VAL A 719 27.67 -19.50 5.39
CA VAL A 719 27.60 -19.50 6.85
C VAL A 719 28.10 -18.15 7.36
N ILE A 720 27.33 -17.53 8.24
CA ILE A 720 27.69 -16.26 8.88
C ILE A 720 27.93 -16.44 10.38
N GLU A 721 28.92 -15.71 10.91
CA GLU A 721 29.18 -15.69 12.35
C GLU A 721 28.05 -14.97 13.08
N THR A 722 27.46 -15.64 14.07
CA THR A 722 26.35 -15.08 14.85
C THR A 722 26.88 -14.13 15.94
N LYS A 723 26.56 -12.84 15.80
CA LYS A 723 26.81 -11.82 16.85
C LYS A 723 25.73 -11.78 17.93
N GLN A 724 24.70 -12.62 17.84
CA GLN A 724 23.53 -12.63 18.74
C GLN A 724 23.80 -13.46 20.00
N SER A 725 23.79 -12.89 21.21
CA SER A 725 24.13 -13.62 22.45
C SER A 725 23.22 -14.83 22.79
N ARG A 726 21.94 -14.82 22.36
CA ARG A 726 20.98 -15.93 22.54
C ARG A 726 21.06 -17.02 21.46
N GLN A 727 21.74 -16.74 20.36
CA GLN A 727 21.93 -17.60 19.18
C GLN A 727 23.42 -17.75 18.81
N MET A 728 24.31 -17.35 19.72
CA MET A 728 25.78 -17.35 19.57
C MET A 728 26.34 -18.76 19.36
N ALA A 729 25.55 -19.78 19.74
CA ALA A 729 25.88 -21.19 19.58
C ALA A 729 25.18 -21.85 18.38
N THR A 730 24.43 -21.11 17.58
CA THR A 730 23.63 -21.65 16.46
C THR A 730 24.17 -21.16 15.13
N THR A 731 24.20 -22.04 14.14
CA THR A 731 24.62 -21.69 12.78
C THR A 731 23.57 -20.76 12.14
N ALA A 732 24.04 -19.80 11.36
CA ALA A 732 23.18 -18.92 10.59
C ALA A 732 23.64 -18.86 9.14
N TRP A 733 22.68 -18.68 8.24
CA TRP A 733 22.92 -18.71 6.80
C TRP A 733 22.36 -17.48 6.11
N ARG A 734 23.01 -17.10 5.01
CA ARG A 734 22.58 -16.07 4.07
C ARG A 734 22.63 -16.62 2.65
N LEU A 735 21.71 -16.19 1.78
CA LEU A 735 21.80 -16.48 0.34
C LEU A 735 23.01 -15.76 -0.26
N SER A 736 23.87 -16.52 -0.94
CA SER A 736 25.04 -15.99 -1.66
C SER A 736 24.74 -15.71 -3.13
N VAL A 737 23.56 -16.11 -3.60
CA VAL A 737 23.13 -16.01 -5.00
C VAL A 737 21.74 -15.41 -5.04
N ASP A 738 21.42 -14.67 -6.11
CA ASP A 738 20.08 -14.15 -6.30
C ASP A 738 19.08 -15.31 -6.49
N MET A 739 17.89 -15.20 -5.89
CA MET A 739 16.90 -16.27 -5.87
C MET A 739 16.27 -16.51 -7.24
N GLU A 740 16.07 -15.44 -8.03
CA GLU A 740 15.61 -15.56 -9.41
C GLU A 740 16.65 -16.28 -10.24
N GLU A 741 17.92 -15.90 -10.10
CA GLU A 741 19.03 -16.59 -10.76
C GLU A 741 19.10 -18.07 -10.35
N LEU A 742 18.94 -18.38 -9.05
CA LEU A 742 18.89 -19.75 -8.55
C LEU A 742 17.82 -20.57 -9.27
N PHE A 743 16.56 -20.15 -9.25
CA PHE A 743 15.46 -20.92 -9.82
C PHE A 743 15.41 -20.91 -11.35
N LYS A 744 15.99 -19.90 -12.00
CA LYS A 744 16.05 -19.81 -13.47
C LYS A 744 16.77 -21.01 -14.11
N TYR A 745 17.80 -21.53 -13.44
CA TYR A 745 18.57 -22.69 -13.89
C TYR A 745 18.01 -24.03 -13.41
N ASP A 746 16.80 -24.06 -12.83
CA ASP A 746 16.11 -25.32 -12.51
C ASP A 746 15.56 -25.96 -13.80
N GLY A 747 16.39 -26.80 -14.44
CA GLY A 747 15.95 -27.70 -15.50
C GLY A 747 16.46 -27.40 -16.91
N ILE A 748 17.22 -26.32 -17.17
CA ILE A 748 17.89 -26.08 -18.47
C ILE A 748 19.21 -25.29 -18.30
N ASP A 749 20.20 -25.61 -19.16
CA ASP A 749 21.52 -24.99 -19.45
C ASP A 749 22.75 -25.64 -18.77
N GLU A 750 23.46 -26.52 -19.50
CA GLU A 750 24.56 -27.36 -18.99
C GLU A 750 25.83 -26.59 -18.53
N LYS A 751 25.94 -25.30 -18.85
CA LYS A 751 27.17 -24.53 -18.61
C LYS A 751 27.17 -23.76 -17.29
N HIS A 752 26.01 -23.52 -16.66
CA HIS A 752 25.94 -22.72 -15.44
C HIS A 752 26.21 -23.55 -14.17
N PRO A 753 26.97 -23.05 -13.17
CA PRO A 753 27.23 -23.77 -11.92
C PRO A 753 25.96 -24.19 -11.16
N LEU A 754 24.89 -23.38 -11.23
CA LEU A 754 23.61 -23.64 -10.56
C LEU A 754 22.82 -24.79 -11.21
N THR A 755 23.06 -25.09 -12.49
CA THR A 755 22.43 -26.24 -13.16
C THR A 755 22.92 -27.55 -12.54
N LYS A 756 24.19 -27.62 -12.12
CA LYS A 756 24.73 -28.79 -11.42
C LYS A 756 24.06 -29.00 -10.07
N PHE A 757 23.81 -27.91 -9.34
CA PHE A 757 23.04 -27.93 -8.10
C PHE A 757 21.65 -28.54 -8.33
N TRP A 758 20.87 -28.01 -9.28
CA TRP A 758 19.53 -28.55 -9.56
C TRP A 758 19.53 -29.97 -10.09
N ARG A 759 20.56 -30.40 -10.82
CA ARG A 759 20.70 -31.79 -11.25
C ARG A 759 20.83 -32.73 -10.04
N SER A 760 21.68 -32.38 -9.08
CA SER A 760 21.81 -33.13 -7.82
C SER A 760 20.55 -33.09 -6.95
N VAL A 761 19.77 -32.01 -7.00
CA VAL A 761 18.45 -31.92 -6.34
C VAL A 761 17.44 -32.85 -7.00
N ASN A 762 17.37 -32.86 -8.33
CA ASN A 762 16.41 -33.68 -9.09
C ASN A 762 16.76 -35.18 -9.08
N GLU A 763 18.01 -35.55 -8.79
CA GLU A 763 18.47 -36.94 -8.59
C GLU A 763 18.11 -37.52 -7.21
N ARG A 764 17.69 -36.68 -6.26
CA ARG A 764 17.21 -37.06 -4.92
C ARG A 764 15.69 -36.99 -4.84
#